data_AF-A0A950M8W0-F1
#
_entry.id   AF-A0A950M8W0-F1
#
_cell.length_a   1.000
_cell.length_b   1.000
_cell.length_c   1.000
_cell.angle_alpha   90.00
_cell.angle_beta   90.00
_cell.angle_gamma   90.00
#
_symmetry.space_group_name_H-M   'P 1'
#
loop_
_entity.id
_entity.type
_entity.pdbx_description
1 polymer ?
#
loop_
_entity_poly.entity_id
_entity_poly.type
_entity_poly.pdbx_seq_one_letter_code
_entity_poly.pdbx_strand_id
1 'polypeptide(L)'
;MNAPRDAAPTAASWLEANQRHLTAALAVVRALLDAHTARTNGTAIVRDAVERAERELAAAEAAMPAPSALQRLTAALGLSPFERDLLVTCAGIELDGTFGAACAAAHGDPTCRYPTFGLALAAHPRAQWSALAPSGALRAWGLIEPAHPATLTATQLRIDERVLHFLTGVQYLDERLRGIVEPVRFADDLPPSQRAAVDRIGAAWSAAGPTPYLPLVQLCGDRGTARRIAAAAAAAAGLQLAVMDVARVPSNAAEADAFIRIWEREALMSAGALLLECDGVPLEPAQSASLALVLERTRGVVFIAGPSRHETERASFILQLERPTTAEQRALWQAALARADRRANVAPLVAQFDLSASAIAAACLGDDVWDACRAQARPRLDRLAQRIEPAAGWDDLVLSAPQRKLLAEILLHVRGRTTVYDDWGFARGRRGLGITVLFEGRSGTGKTMAAEVLAAQARLDLYRIDLSQVVNKYIGETEKNLGRIFDAAEAGGAVLLFDEADAIFGKRSEVRDSHDRYANVEVSYLLQRMEQYRGLAILTTNMKSALDAAFLRRIRFIVHFSSPGPEQRAAIWRTIFPPRTPRDGLDVEKLARLNVSGGEIRNIALHAAFLAADAGEPVRMTHLLDAARGEYAKLERPLTDAETAGWL
;
A
#
# COMPACT_ATOMS: atom_id res chain seq x y z
N MET A 1 -35.64 -24.54 39.18
CA MET A 1 -36.45 -23.75 38.24
C MET A 1 -35.49 -22.95 37.37
N ASN A 2 -34.94 -23.58 36.32
CA ASN A 2 -34.08 -22.90 35.34
C ASN A 2 -34.97 -22.54 34.15
N ALA A 3 -35.19 -21.25 33.94
CA ALA A 3 -35.75 -20.74 32.69
C ALA A 3 -34.74 -21.00 31.56
N PRO A 4 -35.17 -21.49 30.38
CA PRO A 4 -34.27 -21.68 29.26
C PRO A 4 -33.87 -20.29 28.71
N ARG A 5 -32.57 -20.11 28.47
CA ARG A 5 -32.04 -19.01 27.66
C ARG A 5 -32.61 -19.15 26.25
N ASP A 6 -33.37 -18.16 25.78
CA ASP A 6 -33.81 -18.07 24.40
C ASP A 6 -32.61 -18.14 23.46
N ALA A 7 -32.58 -19.19 22.63
CA ALA A 7 -31.57 -19.37 21.61
C ALA A 7 -31.77 -18.33 20.51
N ALA A 8 -30.70 -17.64 20.11
CA ALA A 8 -30.75 -16.71 18.99
C ALA A 8 -31.28 -17.43 17.72
N PRO A 9 -32.16 -16.78 16.94
CA PRO A 9 -32.77 -17.39 15.77
C PRO A 9 -31.71 -17.79 14.74
N THR A 10 -31.78 -19.01 14.22
CA THR A 10 -30.85 -19.52 13.20
C THR A 10 -31.11 -18.86 11.85
N ALA A 11 -30.07 -18.71 11.01
CA ALA A 11 -30.20 -18.11 9.67
C ALA A 11 -31.26 -18.80 8.80
N ALA A 12 -31.43 -20.11 8.95
CA ALA A 12 -32.47 -20.90 8.28
C ALA A 12 -33.89 -20.50 8.73
N SER A 13 -34.08 -20.26 10.03
CA SER A 13 -35.36 -19.81 10.59
C SER A 13 -35.75 -18.41 10.14
N TRP A 14 -34.77 -17.50 9.98
CA TRP A 14 -35.05 -16.16 9.43
C TRP A 14 -35.43 -16.20 7.95
N LEU A 15 -34.76 -17.03 7.13
CA LEU A 15 -35.02 -17.12 5.69
C LEU A 15 -36.45 -17.59 5.41
N GLU A 16 -36.91 -18.64 6.08
CA GLU A 16 -38.29 -19.13 5.95
C GLU A 16 -39.31 -18.07 6.39
N ALA A 17 -39.07 -17.39 7.51
CA ALA A 17 -39.93 -16.31 7.98
C ALA A 17 -39.97 -15.14 6.99
N ASN A 18 -38.82 -14.76 6.41
CA ASN A 18 -38.72 -13.72 5.40
C ASN A 18 -39.52 -14.05 4.13
N GLN A 19 -39.46 -15.31 3.67
CA GLN A 19 -40.23 -15.78 2.52
C GLN A 19 -41.75 -15.73 2.80
N ARG A 20 -42.19 -16.13 4.01
CA ARG A 20 -43.60 -16.01 4.41
C ARG A 20 -44.06 -14.55 4.46
N HIS A 21 -43.24 -13.66 5.02
CA HIS A 21 -43.51 -12.23 5.04
C HIS A 21 -43.63 -11.65 3.61
N LEU A 22 -42.69 -11.99 2.71
CA LEU A 22 -42.75 -11.53 1.32
C LEU A 22 -44.00 -12.07 0.60
N THR A 23 -44.35 -13.33 0.82
CA THR A 23 -45.58 -13.94 0.26
C THR A 23 -46.84 -13.23 0.75
N ALA A 24 -46.91 -12.90 2.04
CA ALA A 24 -48.03 -12.14 2.60
C ALA A 24 -48.08 -10.70 2.03
N ALA A 25 -46.94 -10.05 1.81
CA ALA A 25 -46.89 -8.74 1.17
C ALA A 25 -47.36 -8.79 -0.30
N LEU A 26 -47.00 -9.85 -1.03
CA LEU A 26 -47.51 -10.11 -2.38
C LEU A 26 -49.03 -10.29 -2.39
N ALA A 27 -49.58 -11.03 -1.42
CA ALA A 27 -51.03 -11.22 -1.29
C ALA A 27 -51.79 -9.89 -1.10
N VAL A 28 -51.22 -8.94 -0.34
CA VAL A 28 -51.82 -7.61 -0.14
C VAL A 28 -51.89 -6.85 -1.46
N VAL A 29 -50.78 -6.72 -2.19
CA VAL A 29 -50.78 -5.96 -3.45
C VAL A 29 -51.62 -6.64 -4.53
N ARG A 30 -51.69 -7.97 -4.52
CA ARG A 30 -52.60 -8.72 -5.38
C ARG A 30 -54.06 -8.41 -5.08
N ALA A 31 -54.45 -8.43 -3.80
CA ALA A 31 -55.80 -8.09 -3.39
C ALA A 31 -56.18 -6.65 -3.78
N LEU A 32 -55.21 -5.71 -3.81
CA LEU A 32 -55.43 -4.34 -4.29
C LEU A 32 -55.71 -4.28 -5.81
N LEU A 33 -54.98 -5.05 -6.62
CA LEU A 33 -55.21 -5.17 -8.07
C LEU A 33 -56.58 -5.80 -8.37
N ASP A 34 -56.92 -6.88 -7.67
CA ASP A 34 -58.21 -7.57 -7.82
C ASP A 34 -59.36 -6.65 -7.38
N ALA A 35 -59.18 -5.88 -6.29
CA ALA A 35 -60.16 -4.88 -5.85
C ALA A 35 -60.31 -3.73 -6.84
N HIS A 36 -59.25 -3.30 -7.50
CA HIS A 36 -59.33 -2.31 -8.59
C HIS A 36 -60.14 -2.84 -9.77
N THR A 37 -59.84 -4.06 -10.21
CA THR A 37 -60.57 -4.76 -11.28
C THR A 37 -62.06 -4.91 -10.97
N ALA A 38 -62.38 -5.28 -9.72
CA ALA A 38 -63.77 -5.41 -9.29
C ALA A 38 -64.51 -4.06 -9.28
N ARG A 39 -63.82 -2.97 -8.92
CA ARG A 39 -64.38 -1.60 -8.96
C ARG A 39 -64.64 -1.13 -10.39
N THR A 40 -63.72 -1.38 -11.32
CA THR A 40 -63.90 -1.02 -12.73
C THR A 40 -65.00 -1.84 -13.40
N ASN A 41 -65.17 -3.11 -13.00
CA ASN A 41 -66.22 -3.99 -13.51
C ASN A 41 -67.58 -3.85 -12.78
N GLY A 42 -67.70 -2.96 -11.79
CA GLY A 42 -68.97 -2.70 -11.09
C GLY A 42 -69.44 -3.80 -10.13
N THR A 43 -68.56 -4.71 -9.70
CA THR A 43 -68.88 -5.79 -8.75
C THR A 43 -68.65 -5.37 -7.30
N ALA A 44 -69.61 -5.66 -6.40
CA ALA A 44 -69.54 -5.25 -4.99
C ALA A 44 -68.76 -6.25 -4.10
N ILE A 45 -67.92 -5.68 -3.23
CA ILE A 45 -67.24 -6.26 -2.05
C ILE A 45 -65.95 -7.08 -2.33
N VAL A 46 -64.81 -6.38 -2.40
CA VAL A 46 -63.44 -6.97 -2.28
C VAL A 46 -62.68 -6.39 -1.07
N ARG A 47 -63.30 -5.49 -0.29
CA ARG A 47 -62.68 -4.86 0.89
C ARG A 47 -62.22 -5.91 1.92
N ASP A 48 -63.01 -6.97 2.10
CA ASP A 48 -62.70 -8.09 2.99
C ASP A 48 -61.46 -8.89 2.57
N ALA A 49 -61.13 -8.94 1.28
CA ALA A 49 -59.93 -9.64 0.80
C ALA A 49 -58.66 -8.86 1.13
N VAL A 50 -58.67 -7.54 0.91
CA VAL A 50 -57.54 -6.65 1.25
C VAL A 50 -57.30 -6.67 2.76
N GLU A 51 -58.35 -6.49 3.57
CA GLU A 51 -58.24 -6.50 5.04
C GLU A 51 -57.78 -7.86 5.60
N ARG A 52 -58.13 -8.98 4.94
CA ARG A 52 -57.59 -10.31 5.30
C ARG A 52 -56.09 -10.41 4.98
N ALA A 53 -55.67 -10.03 3.78
CA ALA A 53 -54.26 -10.06 3.39
C ALA A 53 -53.40 -9.15 4.29
N GLU A 54 -53.91 -7.97 4.67
CA GLU A 54 -53.21 -7.07 5.60
C GLU A 54 -53.03 -7.69 7.00
N ARG A 55 -54.03 -8.42 7.50
CA ARG A 55 -53.92 -9.17 8.77
C ARG A 55 -52.90 -10.31 8.69
N GLU A 56 -52.84 -11.02 7.55
CA GLU A 56 -51.84 -12.07 7.33
C GLU A 56 -50.43 -11.49 7.26
N LEU A 57 -50.24 -10.35 6.59
CA LEU A 57 -48.96 -9.63 6.58
C LEU A 57 -48.55 -9.21 7.99
N ALA A 58 -49.46 -8.63 8.77
CA ALA A 58 -49.19 -8.25 10.17
C ALA A 58 -48.83 -9.46 11.04
N ALA A 59 -49.49 -10.61 10.83
CA ALA A 59 -49.16 -11.86 11.53
C ALA A 59 -47.79 -12.40 11.12
N ALA A 60 -47.44 -12.37 9.83
CA ALA A 60 -46.13 -12.77 9.33
C ALA A 60 -45.03 -11.84 9.85
N GLU A 61 -45.29 -10.53 9.91
CA GLU A 61 -44.41 -9.52 10.49
C GLU A 61 -44.18 -9.73 11.99
N ALA A 62 -45.23 -10.03 12.76
CA ALA A 62 -45.11 -10.34 14.18
C ALA A 62 -44.34 -11.64 14.46
N ALA A 63 -44.34 -12.59 13.51
CA ALA A 63 -43.59 -13.84 13.61
C ALA A 63 -42.12 -13.72 13.18
N MET A 64 -41.68 -12.55 12.68
CA MET A 64 -40.30 -12.36 12.22
C MET A 64 -39.32 -12.31 13.41
N PRO A 65 -38.24 -13.13 13.39
CA PRO A 65 -37.22 -13.07 14.44
C PRO A 65 -36.36 -11.79 14.40
N ALA A 66 -36.30 -11.14 13.24
CA ALA A 66 -35.65 -9.87 12.98
C ALA A 66 -36.28 -9.23 11.72
N PRO A 67 -36.17 -7.92 11.47
CA PRO A 67 -36.81 -7.28 10.32
C PRO A 67 -36.54 -8.01 9.00
N SER A 68 -37.59 -8.20 8.20
CA SER A 68 -37.54 -8.82 6.87
C SER A 68 -36.70 -7.99 5.91
N ALA A 69 -36.28 -8.58 4.79
CA ALA A 69 -35.56 -7.85 3.74
C ALA A 69 -36.35 -6.62 3.26
N LEU A 70 -37.67 -6.78 3.06
CA LEU A 70 -38.55 -5.69 2.67
C LEU A 70 -38.62 -4.59 3.72
N GLN A 71 -38.74 -4.94 5.01
CA GLN A 71 -38.75 -3.95 6.10
C GLN A 71 -37.41 -3.23 6.22
N ARG A 72 -36.28 -3.95 6.11
CA ARG A 72 -34.94 -3.35 6.13
C ARG A 72 -34.76 -2.34 5.01
N LEU A 73 -35.13 -2.71 3.78
CA LEU A 73 -35.03 -1.82 2.62
C LEU A 73 -35.95 -0.59 2.76
N THR A 74 -37.19 -0.82 3.22
CA THR A 74 -38.18 0.24 3.44
C THR A 74 -37.70 1.25 4.48
N ALA A 75 -37.20 0.78 5.62
CA ALA A 75 -36.70 1.64 6.68
C ALA A 75 -35.43 2.37 6.27
N ALA A 76 -34.48 1.68 5.63
CA ALA A 76 -33.21 2.26 5.21
C ALA A 76 -33.35 3.38 4.17
N LEU A 77 -34.29 3.21 3.23
CA LEU A 77 -34.51 4.16 2.13
C LEU A 77 -35.67 5.12 2.39
N GLY A 78 -36.36 4.98 3.52
CA GLY A 78 -37.54 5.78 3.86
C GLY A 78 -38.69 5.61 2.88
N LEU A 79 -38.90 4.40 2.35
CA LEU A 79 -39.94 4.17 1.35
C LEU A 79 -41.33 4.41 1.97
N SER A 80 -42.14 5.21 1.28
CA SER A 80 -43.56 5.35 1.62
C SER A 80 -44.29 4.02 1.44
N PRO A 81 -45.48 3.85 2.07
CA PRO A 81 -46.29 2.65 1.84
C PRO A 81 -46.60 2.41 0.36
N PHE A 82 -46.81 3.49 -0.42
CA PHE A 82 -47.04 3.38 -1.85
C PHE A 82 -45.80 2.92 -2.62
N GLU A 83 -44.61 3.46 -2.33
CA GLU A 83 -43.37 3.01 -2.97
C GLU A 83 -43.05 1.56 -2.64
N ARG A 84 -43.24 1.16 -1.37
CA ARG A 84 -43.10 -0.23 -0.92
C ARG A 84 -44.04 -1.15 -1.71
N ASP A 85 -45.32 -0.80 -1.79
CA ASP A 85 -46.31 -1.63 -2.48
C ASP A 85 -46.01 -1.71 -3.98
N LEU A 86 -45.57 -0.61 -4.61
CA LEU A 86 -45.16 -0.59 -6.01
C LEU A 86 -43.96 -1.51 -6.27
N LEU A 87 -42.97 -1.52 -5.38
CA LEU A 87 -41.83 -2.43 -5.42
C LEU A 87 -42.29 -3.90 -5.32
N VAL A 88 -43.18 -4.20 -4.38
CA VAL A 88 -43.73 -5.56 -4.19
C VAL A 88 -44.56 -5.99 -5.39
N THR A 89 -45.34 -5.11 -6.00
CA THR A 89 -46.08 -5.40 -7.25
C THR A 89 -45.13 -5.76 -8.39
N CYS A 90 -44.01 -5.04 -8.54
CA CYS A 90 -42.99 -5.37 -9.54
C CYS A 90 -42.30 -6.71 -9.23
N ALA A 91 -42.02 -6.99 -7.95
CA ALA A 91 -41.48 -8.29 -7.53
C ALA A 91 -42.45 -9.44 -7.82
N GLY A 92 -43.76 -9.24 -7.63
CA GLY A 92 -44.77 -10.27 -7.83
C GLY A 92 -44.84 -10.80 -9.25
N ILE A 93 -44.55 -9.95 -10.24
CA ILE A 93 -44.50 -10.35 -11.66
C ILE A 93 -43.38 -11.36 -11.93
N GLU A 94 -42.26 -11.27 -11.22
CA GLU A 94 -41.12 -12.16 -11.38
C GLU A 94 -41.22 -13.41 -10.48
N LEU A 95 -41.97 -13.33 -9.37
CA LEU A 95 -42.06 -14.40 -8.35
C LEU A 95 -43.31 -15.26 -8.45
N ASP A 96 -44.41 -14.74 -8.99
CA ASP A 96 -45.71 -15.40 -9.05
C ASP A 96 -46.35 -15.22 -10.43
N GLY A 97 -46.44 -16.32 -11.18
CA GLY A 97 -46.98 -16.32 -12.55
C GLY A 97 -48.44 -15.86 -12.66
N THR A 98 -49.18 -15.78 -11.55
CA THR A 98 -50.56 -15.29 -11.54
C THR A 98 -50.64 -13.75 -11.63
N PHE A 99 -49.57 -13.01 -11.29
CA PHE A 99 -49.57 -11.55 -11.27
C PHE A 99 -49.77 -10.93 -12.65
N GLY A 100 -49.19 -11.53 -13.70
CA GLY A 100 -49.35 -11.03 -15.07
C GLY A 100 -50.82 -11.03 -15.52
N ALA A 101 -51.59 -12.04 -15.12
CA ALA A 101 -53.03 -12.10 -15.38
C ALA A 101 -53.81 -11.05 -14.56
N ALA A 102 -53.42 -10.81 -13.32
CA ALA A 102 -54.02 -9.73 -12.51
C ALA A 102 -53.75 -8.34 -13.09
N CYS A 103 -52.52 -8.06 -13.54
CA CYS A 103 -52.22 -6.79 -14.21
C CYS A 103 -53.07 -6.62 -15.47
N ALA A 104 -53.16 -7.64 -16.33
CA ALA A 104 -53.96 -7.58 -17.55
C ALA A 104 -55.46 -7.32 -17.25
N ALA A 105 -56.00 -8.00 -16.23
CA ALA A 105 -57.38 -7.78 -15.79
C ALA A 105 -57.58 -6.36 -15.23
N ALA A 106 -56.64 -5.86 -14.43
CA ALA A 106 -56.72 -4.53 -13.83
C ALA A 106 -56.54 -3.39 -14.84
N HIS A 107 -55.76 -3.61 -15.91
CA HIS A 107 -55.69 -2.70 -17.06
C HIS A 107 -56.94 -2.73 -17.94
N GLY A 108 -57.70 -3.83 -17.92
CA GLY A 108 -58.75 -4.10 -18.91
C GLY A 108 -58.19 -4.45 -20.30
N ASP A 109 -56.91 -4.83 -20.38
CA ASP A 109 -56.21 -5.16 -21.62
C ASP A 109 -55.43 -6.49 -21.47
N PRO A 110 -55.83 -7.58 -22.16
CA PRO A 110 -55.16 -8.88 -22.10
C PRO A 110 -53.68 -8.88 -22.49
N THR A 111 -53.23 -7.86 -23.23
CA THR A 111 -51.85 -7.71 -23.70
C THR A 111 -50.94 -7.05 -22.66
N CYS A 112 -51.50 -6.26 -21.75
CA CYS A 112 -50.76 -5.54 -20.71
C CYS A 112 -50.55 -6.40 -19.46
N ARG A 113 -49.63 -7.38 -19.52
CA ARG A 113 -49.36 -8.33 -18.41
C ARG A 113 -48.28 -7.87 -17.43
N TYR A 114 -48.16 -6.57 -17.22
CA TYR A 114 -47.08 -5.97 -16.45
C TYR A 114 -47.55 -4.77 -15.64
N PRO A 115 -46.83 -4.38 -14.57
CA PRO A 115 -47.19 -3.24 -13.77
C PRO A 115 -46.77 -1.96 -14.50
N THR A 116 -47.65 -0.96 -14.46
CA THR A 116 -47.33 0.40 -14.93
C THR A 116 -47.57 1.38 -13.79
N PHE A 117 -46.98 2.57 -13.89
CA PHE A 117 -47.23 3.59 -12.89
C PHE A 117 -48.68 4.06 -12.88
N GLY A 118 -49.34 4.13 -14.04
CA GLY A 118 -50.75 4.48 -14.15
C GLY A 118 -51.65 3.49 -13.40
N LEU A 119 -51.38 2.19 -13.56
CA LEU A 119 -52.10 1.14 -12.82
C LEU A 119 -51.86 1.27 -11.32
N ALA A 120 -50.62 1.50 -10.90
CA ALA A 120 -50.29 1.66 -9.48
C ALA A 120 -51.03 2.87 -8.87
N LEU A 121 -51.09 4.00 -9.56
CA LEU A 121 -51.82 5.18 -9.13
C LEU A 121 -53.33 4.93 -8.99
N ALA A 122 -53.91 4.09 -9.85
CA ALA A 122 -55.33 3.78 -9.85
C ALA A 122 -55.73 2.69 -8.84
N ALA A 123 -54.83 1.73 -8.58
CA ALA A 123 -55.10 0.58 -7.73
C ALA A 123 -54.83 0.86 -6.23
N HIS A 124 -53.79 1.63 -5.90
CA HIS A 124 -53.34 1.82 -4.51
C HIS A 124 -54.00 3.03 -3.82
N PRO A 125 -54.44 2.89 -2.55
CA PRO A 125 -55.20 3.94 -1.83
C PRO A 125 -54.38 5.17 -1.42
N ARG A 126 -53.04 5.08 -1.41
CA ARG A 126 -52.12 6.17 -0.98
C ARG A 126 -51.16 6.59 -2.10
N ALA A 127 -51.64 6.54 -3.34
CA ALA A 127 -50.86 6.86 -4.53
C ALA A 127 -50.21 8.26 -4.46
N GLN A 128 -48.92 8.34 -4.82
CA GLN A 128 -48.16 9.58 -4.86
C GLN A 128 -47.38 9.71 -6.17
N TRP A 129 -47.55 10.82 -6.88
CA TRP A 129 -46.86 11.05 -8.16
C TRP A 129 -45.33 11.11 -8.01
N SER A 130 -44.84 11.56 -6.86
CA SER A 130 -43.40 11.70 -6.56
C SER A 130 -42.66 10.36 -6.47
N ALA A 131 -43.36 9.23 -6.35
CA ALA A 131 -42.73 7.90 -6.18
C ALA A 131 -41.81 7.50 -7.36
N LEU A 132 -42.11 7.95 -8.58
CA LEU A 132 -41.26 7.75 -9.77
C LEU A 132 -40.62 9.07 -10.28
N ALA A 133 -40.53 10.10 -9.44
CA ALA A 133 -39.66 11.22 -9.73
C ALA A 133 -38.19 10.73 -9.82
N PRO A 134 -37.32 11.36 -10.63
CA PRO A 134 -35.90 11.00 -10.67
C PRO A 134 -35.21 11.03 -9.29
N SER A 135 -35.69 11.89 -8.38
CA SER A 135 -35.24 11.99 -6.99
C SER A 135 -36.00 11.08 -6.01
N GLY A 136 -37.08 10.42 -6.45
CA GLY A 136 -37.86 9.49 -5.63
C GLY A 136 -37.07 8.21 -5.37
N ALA A 137 -37.25 7.59 -4.19
CA ALA A 137 -36.38 6.54 -3.72
C ALA A 137 -36.32 5.33 -4.68
N LEU A 138 -37.44 4.97 -5.31
CA LEU A 138 -37.50 3.86 -6.26
C LEU A 138 -36.56 4.04 -7.47
N ARG A 139 -36.45 5.25 -8.01
CA ARG A 139 -35.58 5.55 -9.16
C ARG A 139 -34.19 6.01 -8.75
N ALA A 140 -34.09 6.85 -7.71
CA ALA A 140 -32.82 7.35 -7.22
C ALA A 140 -31.88 6.22 -6.78
N TRP A 141 -32.44 5.14 -6.22
CA TRP A 141 -31.69 3.95 -5.82
C TRP A 141 -31.78 2.81 -6.84
N GLY A 142 -32.40 3.01 -8.00
CA GLY A 142 -32.54 1.97 -9.03
C GLY A 142 -33.22 0.70 -8.51
N LEU A 143 -34.24 0.83 -7.65
CA LEU A 143 -35.02 -0.33 -7.19
C LEU A 143 -35.98 -0.81 -8.28
N ILE A 144 -36.50 0.14 -9.05
CA ILE A 144 -37.41 -0.08 -10.18
C ILE A 144 -36.96 0.77 -11.36
N GLU A 145 -36.98 0.19 -12.54
CA GLU A 145 -36.63 0.85 -13.80
C GLU A 145 -37.84 0.87 -14.75
N PRO A 146 -38.26 2.05 -15.25
CA PRO A 146 -39.24 2.13 -16.32
C PRO A 146 -38.59 1.75 -17.66
N ALA A 147 -39.21 0.84 -18.41
CA ALA A 147 -38.69 0.38 -19.70
C ALA A 147 -38.55 1.53 -20.73
N HIS A 148 -39.48 2.48 -20.70
CA HIS A 148 -39.50 3.67 -21.56
C HIS A 148 -39.75 4.92 -20.71
N PRO A 149 -38.70 5.64 -20.29
CA PRO A 149 -38.81 6.79 -19.40
C PRO A 149 -39.66 7.97 -19.93
N ALA A 150 -39.88 8.03 -21.25
CA ALA A 150 -40.71 9.05 -21.90
C ALA A 150 -42.22 8.86 -21.67
N THR A 151 -42.67 7.66 -21.28
CA THR A 151 -44.09 7.31 -21.10
C THR A 151 -44.34 6.74 -19.71
N LEU A 152 -44.08 7.55 -18.67
CA LEU A 152 -44.05 7.12 -17.27
C LEU A 152 -45.29 6.34 -16.80
N THR A 153 -46.50 6.71 -17.22
CA THR A 153 -47.74 6.07 -16.76
C THR A 153 -48.09 4.77 -17.47
N ALA A 154 -47.64 4.60 -18.71
CA ALA A 154 -48.02 3.47 -19.56
C ALA A 154 -46.90 2.44 -19.75
N THR A 155 -45.65 2.83 -19.46
CA THR A 155 -44.50 1.95 -19.61
C THR A 155 -44.46 0.84 -18.54
N GLN A 156 -43.89 -0.30 -18.92
CA GLN A 156 -43.58 -1.39 -18.00
C GLN A 156 -42.60 -0.92 -16.93
N LEU A 157 -42.91 -1.24 -15.67
CA LEU A 157 -42.01 -1.12 -14.54
C LEU A 157 -41.36 -2.48 -14.26
N ARG A 158 -40.03 -2.49 -14.10
CA ARG A 158 -39.25 -3.69 -13.81
C ARG A 158 -38.48 -3.51 -12.52
N ILE A 159 -38.48 -4.53 -11.67
CA ILE A 159 -37.63 -4.56 -10.47
C ILE A 159 -36.19 -4.89 -10.87
N ASP A 160 -35.21 -4.28 -10.20
CA ASP A 160 -33.80 -4.66 -10.36
C ASP A 160 -33.54 -6.07 -9.79
N GLU A 161 -32.81 -6.90 -10.52
CA GLU A 161 -32.56 -8.31 -10.18
C GLU A 161 -31.88 -8.48 -8.81
N ARG A 162 -30.90 -7.63 -8.48
CA ARG A 162 -30.19 -7.68 -7.19
C ARG A 162 -31.13 -7.36 -6.04
N VAL A 163 -32.07 -6.42 -6.24
CA VAL A 163 -33.11 -6.06 -5.27
C VAL A 163 -34.11 -7.20 -5.10
N LEU A 164 -34.56 -7.82 -6.20
CA LEU A 164 -35.44 -8.99 -6.18
C LEU A 164 -34.82 -10.14 -5.36
N HIS A 165 -33.57 -10.48 -5.64
CA HIS A 165 -32.85 -11.52 -4.90
C HIS A 165 -32.64 -11.15 -3.42
N PHE A 166 -32.39 -9.88 -3.11
CA PHE A 166 -32.33 -9.43 -1.71
C PHE A 166 -33.67 -9.66 -0.98
N LEU A 167 -34.81 -9.33 -1.62
CA LEU A 167 -36.13 -9.51 -1.03
C LEU A 167 -36.43 -10.99 -0.73
N THR A 168 -35.98 -11.91 -1.59
CA THR A 168 -36.13 -13.37 -1.39
C THR A 168 -35.15 -13.94 -0.35
N GLY A 169 -34.16 -13.16 0.09
CA GLY A 169 -33.16 -13.54 1.10
C GLY A 169 -31.86 -14.09 0.51
N VAL A 170 -31.65 -14.02 -0.80
CA VAL A 170 -30.41 -14.43 -1.46
C VAL A 170 -29.38 -13.30 -1.38
N GLN A 171 -28.19 -13.61 -0.83
CA GLN A 171 -27.13 -12.64 -0.57
C GLN A 171 -25.92 -12.87 -1.49
N TYR A 172 -25.60 -11.87 -2.31
CA TYR A 172 -24.40 -11.85 -3.15
C TYR A 172 -24.04 -10.40 -3.51
N LEU A 173 -22.80 -10.16 -3.93
CA LEU A 173 -22.36 -8.85 -4.42
C LEU A 173 -22.96 -8.57 -5.81
N ASP A 174 -23.58 -7.38 -6.00
CA ASP A 174 -24.07 -6.92 -7.30
C ASP A 174 -23.05 -7.17 -8.43
N GLU A 175 -23.52 -7.74 -9.55
CA GLU A 175 -22.66 -8.12 -10.65
C GLU A 175 -21.90 -6.93 -11.24
N ARG A 176 -22.50 -5.74 -11.23
CA ARG A 176 -21.86 -4.50 -11.71
C ARG A 176 -20.68 -4.05 -10.84
N LEU A 177 -20.60 -4.53 -9.60
CA LEU A 177 -19.50 -4.25 -8.69
C LEU A 177 -18.40 -5.32 -8.76
N ARG A 178 -18.67 -6.48 -9.39
CA ARG A 178 -17.67 -7.54 -9.55
C ARG A 178 -16.49 -7.05 -10.39
N GLY A 179 -15.27 -7.29 -9.91
CA GLY A 179 -14.05 -6.82 -10.55
C GLY A 179 -13.71 -5.35 -10.26
N ILE A 180 -14.64 -4.55 -9.74
CA ILE A 180 -14.38 -3.20 -9.24
C ILE A 180 -14.01 -3.27 -7.76
N VAL A 181 -14.89 -3.87 -6.95
CA VAL A 181 -14.71 -4.04 -5.51
C VAL A 181 -14.47 -5.51 -5.15
N GLU A 182 -13.69 -5.75 -4.10
CA GLU A 182 -13.37 -7.07 -3.57
C GLU A 182 -13.80 -7.18 -2.10
N PRO A 183 -14.69 -8.11 -1.73
CA PRO A 183 -15.08 -8.31 -0.33
C PRO A 183 -13.91 -8.89 0.47
N VAL A 184 -13.63 -8.30 1.63
CA VAL A 184 -12.56 -8.74 2.53
C VAL A 184 -13.16 -9.42 3.75
N ARG A 185 -12.72 -10.65 4.03
CA ARG A 185 -13.00 -11.34 5.27
C ARG A 185 -11.88 -11.08 6.26
N PHE A 186 -12.25 -10.64 7.45
CA PHE A 186 -11.33 -10.47 8.56
C PHE A 186 -11.35 -11.73 9.44
N ALA A 187 -10.20 -12.36 9.63
CA ALA A 187 -10.06 -13.54 10.48
C ALA A 187 -8.83 -13.50 11.40
N ASP A 188 -8.03 -12.43 11.33
CA ASP A 188 -6.74 -12.36 12.01
C ASP A 188 -6.85 -11.67 13.37
N ASP A 189 -5.95 -12.00 14.30
CA ASP A 189 -5.80 -11.21 15.51
C ASP A 189 -5.00 -9.93 15.23
N LEU A 190 -5.42 -8.81 15.83
CA LEU A 190 -4.70 -7.54 15.72
C LEU A 190 -3.72 -7.36 16.87
N PRO A 191 -2.48 -6.91 16.59
CA PRO A 191 -1.58 -6.38 17.61
C PRO A 191 -2.26 -5.29 18.46
N PRO A 192 -1.88 -5.14 19.75
CA PRO A 192 -2.46 -4.13 20.64
C PRO A 192 -2.47 -2.71 20.06
N SER A 193 -1.41 -2.27 19.40
CA SER A 193 -1.32 -0.96 18.72
C SER A 193 -2.39 -0.78 17.64
N GLN A 194 -2.64 -1.82 16.86
CA GLN A 194 -3.67 -1.83 15.80
C GLN A 194 -5.07 -1.95 16.38
N ARG A 195 -5.26 -2.66 17.49
CA ARG A 195 -6.54 -2.71 18.21
C ARG A 195 -6.90 -1.33 18.79
N ALA A 196 -5.94 -0.63 19.40
CA ALA A 196 -6.14 0.74 19.86
C ALA A 196 -6.48 1.72 18.71
N ALA A 197 -6.00 1.46 17.49
CA ALA A 197 -6.44 2.18 16.30
C ALA A 197 -7.90 1.91 15.94
N VAL A 198 -8.34 0.65 15.99
CA VAL A 198 -9.75 0.26 15.79
C VAL A 198 -10.67 0.92 16.83
N ASP A 199 -10.29 0.89 18.10
CA ASP A 199 -11.08 1.50 19.19
C ASP A 199 -11.24 3.01 18.99
N ARG A 200 -10.18 3.70 18.55
CA ARG A 200 -10.23 5.13 18.20
C ARG A 200 -11.17 5.43 17.03
N ILE A 201 -11.20 4.56 16.02
CA ILE A 201 -12.15 4.69 14.89
C ILE A 201 -13.59 4.54 15.38
N GLY A 202 -13.86 3.52 16.19
CA GLY A 202 -15.19 3.30 16.78
C GLY A 202 -15.64 4.48 17.66
N ALA A 203 -14.73 5.04 18.46
CA ALA A 203 -14.99 6.23 19.26
C ALA A 203 -15.29 7.47 18.38
N ALA A 204 -14.56 7.66 17.28
CA ALA A 204 -14.78 8.76 16.35
C ALA A 204 -16.16 8.68 15.66
N TRP A 205 -16.58 7.49 15.24
CA TRP A 205 -17.94 7.30 14.69
C TRP A 205 -19.03 7.52 15.74
N SER A 206 -18.81 7.04 16.96
CA SER A 206 -19.77 7.24 18.07
C SER A 206 -19.92 8.71 18.45
N ALA A 207 -18.83 9.49 18.40
CA ALA A 207 -18.82 10.91 18.73
C ALA A 207 -19.44 11.80 17.65
N ALA A 208 -19.49 11.35 16.39
CA ALA A 208 -20.04 12.14 15.28
C ALA A 208 -21.56 12.38 15.39
N GLY A 209 -22.27 11.60 16.20
CA GLY A 209 -23.73 11.69 16.34
C GLY A 209 -24.49 11.25 15.08
N PRO A 210 -25.81 11.45 15.02
CA PRO A 210 -26.63 11.07 13.87
C PRO A 210 -26.45 12.08 12.72
N THR A 211 -25.35 11.98 11.98
CA THR A 211 -25.14 12.71 10.72
C THR A 211 -25.43 11.81 9.53
N PRO A 212 -25.92 12.36 8.39
CA PRO A 212 -26.11 11.59 7.17
C PRO A 212 -24.80 11.13 6.52
N TYR A 213 -23.67 11.72 6.92
CA TYR A 213 -22.32 11.35 6.50
C TYR A 213 -21.48 11.09 7.75
N LEU A 214 -21.10 9.83 7.97
CA LEU A 214 -20.08 9.51 8.96
C LEU A 214 -18.73 10.13 8.53
N PRO A 215 -17.85 10.50 9.47
CA PRO A 215 -16.55 11.04 9.11
C PRO A 215 -15.74 10.00 8.34
N LEU A 216 -15.11 10.45 7.25
CA LEU A 216 -14.20 9.63 6.44
C LEU A 216 -13.00 9.21 7.31
N VAL A 217 -12.62 7.94 7.27
CA VAL A 217 -11.41 7.49 7.99
C VAL A 217 -10.23 7.46 7.02
N GLN A 218 -9.20 8.26 7.29
CA GLN A 218 -7.96 8.22 6.50
C GLN A 218 -6.88 7.43 7.23
N LEU A 219 -6.43 6.33 6.63
CA LEU A 219 -5.42 5.43 7.15
C LEU A 219 -4.08 5.70 6.44
N CYS A 220 -3.22 6.51 7.05
CA CYS A 220 -1.96 6.92 6.46
C CYS A 220 -0.85 5.95 6.88
N GLY A 221 -0.29 5.18 5.94
CA GLY A 221 0.82 4.26 6.19
C GLY A 221 0.82 3.05 5.25
N ASP A 222 1.27 1.90 5.75
CA ASP A 222 1.35 0.67 4.94
C ASP A 222 -0.05 0.13 4.59
N ARG A 223 -0.27 -0.13 3.30
CA ARG A 223 -1.53 -0.65 2.73
C ARG A 223 -2.02 -1.92 3.43
N GLY A 224 -1.11 -2.86 3.74
CA GLY A 224 -1.45 -4.11 4.41
C GLY A 224 -1.98 -3.89 5.83
N THR A 225 -1.32 -3.02 6.60
CA THR A 225 -1.78 -2.62 7.94
C THR A 225 -3.10 -1.86 7.89
N ALA A 226 -3.24 -0.92 6.95
CA ALA A 226 -4.47 -0.16 6.76
C ALA A 226 -5.68 -1.06 6.45
N ARG A 227 -5.52 -2.01 5.53
CA ARG A 227 -6.57 -2.97 5.17
C ARG A 227 -7.03 -3.79 6.37
N ARG A 228 -6.09 -4.27 7.22
CA ARG A 228 -6.43 -5.05 8.42
C ARG A 228 -7.19 -4.22 9.46
N ILE A 229 -6.77 -2.98 9.70
CA ILE A 229 -7.44 -2.05 10.62
C ILE A 229 -8.83 -1.69 10.11
N ALA A 230 -8.97 -1.34 8.82
CA ALA A 230 -10.27 -1.05 8.21
C ALA A 230 -11.22 -2.24 8.32
N ALA A 231 -10.73 -3.45 8.05
CA ALA A 231 -11.55 -4.67 8.10
C ALA A 231 -12.01 -4.99 9.52
N ALA A 232 -11.12 -4.84 10.52
CA ALA A 232 -11.47 -5.01 11.92
C ALA A 232 -12.42 -3.93 12.44
N ALA A 233 -12.23 -2.66 12.04
CA ALA A 233 -13.12 -1.56 12.42
C ALA A 233 -14.51 -1.72 11.78
N ALA A 234 -14.59 -2.12 10.52
CA ALA A 234 -15.85 -2.47 9.86
C ALA A 234 -16.54 -3.62 10.60
N ALA A 235 -15.81 -4.72 10.88
CA ALA A 235 -16.36 -5.87 11.60
C ALA A 235 -16.86 -5.51 13.01
N ALA A 236 -16.13 -4.67 13.75
CA ALA A 236 -16.55 -4.18 15.07
C ALA A 236 -17.83 -3.33 15.01
N ALA A 237 -18.08 -2.64 13.89
CA ALA A 237 -19.32 -1.93 13.60
C ALA A 237 -20.42 -2.81 12.98
N GLY A 238 -20.20 -4.12 12.84
CA GLY A 238 -21.14 -5.05 12.20
C GLY A 238 -21.22 -4.93 10.68
N LEU A 239 -20.20 -4.33 10.05
CA LEU A 239 -20.11 -4.08 8.62
C LEU A 239 -19.16 -5.06 7.92
N GLN A 240 -19.44 -5.34 6.65
CA GLN A 240 -18.55 -6.09 5.75
C GLN A 240 -17.70 -5.13 4.91
N LEU A 241 -16.37 -5.27 4.98
CA LEU A 241 -15.49 -4.43 4.20
C LEU A 241 -15.42 -4.91 2.74
N ALA A 242 -15.58 -3.99 1.79
CA ALA A 242 -15.16 -4.17 0.41
C ALA A 242 -14.02 -3.21 0.08
N VAL A 243 -13.06 -3.68 -0.72
CA VAL A 243 -11.87 -2.93 -1.09
C VAL A 243 -11.93 -2.59 -2.57
N MET A 244 -11.59 -1.35 -2.91
CA MET A 244 -11.43 -0.87 -4.28
C MET A 244 -10.07 -0.19 -4.41
N ASP A 245 -9.31 -0.58 -5.43
CA ASP A 245 -8.13 0.18 -5.81
C ASP A 245 -8.56 1.51 -6.43
N VAL A 246 -7.94 2.62 -6.03
CA VAL A 246 -8.32 3.94 -6.54
C VAL A 246 -8.14 4.06 -8.06
N ALA A 247 -7.24 3.27 -8.66
CA ALA A 247 -7.10 3.19 -10.12
C ALA A 247 -8.35 2.66 -10.84
N ARG A 248 -9.25 1.97 -10.12
CA ARG A 248 -10.53 1.44 -10.63
C ARG A 248 -11.71 2.41 -10.46
N VAL A 249 -11.49 3.57 -9.83
CA VAL A 249 -12.51 4.62 -9.77
C VAL A 249 -12.80 5.08 -11.21
N PRO A 250 -14.08 5.11 -11.63
CA PRO A 250 -14.44 5.59 -12.95
C PRO A 250 -13.88 7.01 -13.19
N SER A 251 -13.32 7.27 -14.37
CA SER A 251 -12.74 8.59 -14.68
C SER A 251 -13.79 9.64 -15.03
N ASN A 252 -15.00 9.19 -15.39
CA ASN A 252 -16.13 10.03 -15.76
C ASN A 252 -17.07 10.26 -14.56
N ALA A 253 -17.45 11.52 -14.32
CA ALA A 253 -18.34 11.90 -13.23
C ALA A 253 -19.71 11.20 -13.27
N ALA A 254 -20.28 10.95 -14.46
CA ALA A 254 -21.56 10.25 -14.58
C ALA A 254 -21.47 8.77 -14.18
N GLU A 255 -20.36 8.12 -14.53
CA GLU A 255 -20.08 6.73 -14.14
C GLU A 255 -19.74 6.63 -12.65
N ALA A 256 -18.99 7.60 -12.11
CA ALA A 256 -18.72 7.69 -10.67
C ALA A 256 -20.02 7.86 -9.87
N ASP A 257 -20.95 8.70 -10.34
CA ASP A 257 -22.26 8.89 -9.74
C ASP A 257 -23.15 7.63 -9.84
N ALA A 258 -23.06 6.88 -10.94
CA ALA A 258 -23.70 5.57 -11.06
C ALA A 258 -23.09 4.53 -10.10
N PHE A 259 -21.76 4.51 -9.97
CA PHE A 259 -21.06 3.66 -9.01
C PHE A 259 -21.49 3.96 -7.58
N ILE A 260 -21.53 5.24 -7.17
CA ILE A 260 -21.95 5.66 -5.83
C ILE A 260 -23.33 5.12 -5.50
N ARG A 261 -24.31 5.26 -6.42
CA ARG A 261 -25.66 4.72 -6.23
C ARG A 261 -25.69 3.21 -6.03
N ILE A 262 -24.99 2.47 -6.89
CA ILE A 262 -24.96 1.00 -6.83
C ILE A 262 -24.27 0.55 -5.54
N TRP A 263 -23.15 1.17 -5.19
CA TRP A 263 -22.41 0.89 -3.97
C TRP A 263 -23.22 1.20 -2.71
N GLU A 264 -23.85 2.37 -2.62
CA GLU A 264 -24.67 2.73 -1.46
C GLU A 264 -25.85 1.77 -1.28
N ARG A 265 -26.51 1.38 -2.38
CA ARG A 265 -27.57 0.37 -2.32
C ARG A 265 -27.03 -0.97 -1.83
N GLU A 266 -25.89 -1.43 -2.36
CA GLU A 266 -25.25 -2.67 -1.93
C GLU A 266 -24.83 -2.60 -0.45
N ALA A 267 -24.26 -1.47 -0.01
CA ALA A 267 -23.86 -1.25 1.37
C ALA A 267 -25.05 -1.29 2.33
N LEU A 268 -26.22 -0.79 1.92
CA LEU A 268 -27.45 -0.90 2.71
C LEU A 268 -27.97 -2.35 2.80
N MET A 269 -27.88 -3.12 1.72
CA MET A 269 -28.37 -4.51 1.67
C MET A 269 -27.45 -5.50 2.40
N SER A 270 -26.13 -5.29 2.28
CA SER A 270 -25.09 -6.22 2.77
C SER A 270 -24.36 -5.70 4.00
N ALA A 271 -24.80 -4.57 4.57
CA ALA A 271 -24.11 -3.85 5.66
C ALA A 271 -22.64 -3.54 5.30
N GLY A 272 -22.42 -2.93 4.14
CA GLY A 272 -21.09 -2.73 3.55
C GLY A 272 -20.34 -1.48 4.04
N ALA A 273 -19.02 -1.58 4.11
CA ALA A 273 -18.08 -0.46 4.24
C ALA A 273 -17.08 -0.47 3.07
N LEU A 274 -16.67 0.70 2.58
CA LEU A 274 -15.76 0.81 1.43
C LEU A 274 -14.36 1.22 1.89
N LEU A 275 -13.33 0.50 1.46
CA LEU A 275 -11.93 0.94 1.56
C LEU A 275 -11.39 1.26 0.17
N LEU A 276 -10.95 2.51 -0.01
CA LEU A 276 -10.25 2.99 -1.18
C LEU A 276 -8.74 2.91 -0.93
N GLU A 277 -8.02 2.13 -1.73
CA GLU A 277 -6.56 1.99 -1.59
C GLU A 277 -5.82 2.82 -2.63
N CYS A 278 -4.98 3.74 -2.15
CA CYS A 278 -4.13 4.58 -2.97
C CYS A 278 -2.67 4.12 -2.84
N ASP A 279 -2.06 3.76 -3.97
CA ASP A 279 -0.66 3.33 -4.02
C ASP A 279 0.35 4.48 -4.09
N GLY A 280 -0.11 5.73 -3.92
CA GLY A 280 0.74 6.92 -3.99
C GLY A 280 1.16 7.32 -5.40
N VAL A 281 0.67 6.62 -6.42
CA VAL A 281 0.79 7.05 -7.82
C VAL A 281 -0.16 8.23 -8.06
N PRO A 282 0.31 9.35 -8.62
CA PRO A 282 -0.56 10.47 -8.97
C PRO A 282 -1.65 10.02 -9.94
N LEU A 283 -2.89 10.39 -9.64
CA LEU A 283 -4.04 10.12 -10.51
C LEU A 283 -4.12 11.19 -11.60
N GLU A 284 -4.72 10.84 -12.73
CA GLU A 284 -5.11 11.82 -13.73
C GLU A 284 -6.17 12.79 -13.17
N PRO A 285 -6.24 14.05 -13.63
CA PRO A 285 -7.16 15.04 -13.09
C PRO A 285 -8.63 14.60 -13.08
N ALA A 286 -9.09 13.90 -14.13
CA ALA A 286 -10.46 13.40 -14.22
C ALA A 286 -10.77 12.30 -13.19
N GLN A 287 -9.83 11.38 -12.97
CA GLN A 287 -9.94 10.37 -11.91
C GLN A 287 -9.87 11.00 -10.52
N SER A 288 -9.01 11.99 -10.31
CA SER A 288 -8.93 12.70 -9.03
C SER A 288 -10.24 13.42 -8.69
N ALA A 289 -10.88 14.05 -9.68
CA ALA A 289 -12.20 14.67 -9.50
C ALA A 289 -13.29 13.63 -9.20
N SER A 290 -13.27 12.49 -9.89
CA SER A 290 -14.22 11.40 -9.65
C SER A 290 -14.02 10.72 -8.29
N LEU A 291 -12.78 10.59 -7.82
CA LEU A 291 -12.45 10.13 -6.48
C LEU A 291 -13.02 11.09 -5.41
N ALA A 292 -12.86 12.40 -5.60
CA ALA A 292 -13.44 13.40 -4.70
C ALA A 292 -14.97 13.23 -4.61
N LEU A 293 -15.65 13.07 -5.75
CA LEU A 293 -17.09 12.77 -5.77
C LEU A 293 -17.46 11.51 -4.98
N VAL A 294 -16.70 10.43 -5.13
CA VAL A 294 -16.93 9.18 -4.36
C VAL A 294 -16.75 9.41 -2.86
N LEU A 295 -15.69 10.11 -2.45
CA LEU A 295 -15.40 10.40 -1.04
C LEU A 295 -16.46 11.31 -0.40
N GLU A 296 -16.93 12.31 -1.12
CA GLU A 296 -17.84 13.34 -0.62
C GLU A 296 -19.30 12.90 -0.60
N ARG A 297 -19.74 12.16 -1.63
CA ARG A 297 -21.15 11.83 -1.81
C ARG A 297 -21.57 10.47 -1.26
N THR A 298 -20.63 9.56 -0.99
CA THR A 298 -20.94 8.26 -0.37
C THR A 298 -21.31 8.43 1.10
N ARG A 299 -22.55 8.16 1.49
CA ARG A 299 -23.10 8.33 2.85
C ARG A 299 -22.58 7.29 3.85
N GLY A 300 -22.32 6.08 3.39
CA GLY A 300 -21.86 4.97 4.21
C GLY A 300 -20.48 5.15 4.83
N VAL A 301 -20.01 4.10 5.51
CA VAL A 301 -18.65 4.06 6.06
C VAL A 301 -17.64 3.95 4.92
N VAL A 302 -16.76 4.95 4.83
CA VAL A 302 -15.68 4.99 3.85
C VAL A 302 -14.34 5.13 4.56
N PHE A 303 -13.38 4.36 4.10
CA PHE A 303 -11.97 4.47 4.43
C PHE A 303 -11.20 4.86 3.18
N ILE A 304 -10.14 5.64 3.34
CA ILE A 304 -9.10 5.80 2.32
C ILE A 304 -7.75 5.49 2.95
N ALA A 305 -6.99 4.60 2.32
CA ALA A 305 -5.67 4.20 2.76
C ALA A 305 -4.61 4.60 1.74
N GLY A 306 -3.49 5.13 2.21
CA GLY A 306 -2.39 5.53 1.36
C GLY A 306 -1.17 5.98 2.14
N PRO A 307 -0.05 6.29 1.47
CA PRO A 307 1.19 6.71 2.13
C PRO A 307 1.08 8.08 2.80
N SER A 308 0.11 8.90 2.40
CA SER A 308 -0.10 10.25 2.90
C SER A 308 -1.58 10.57 3.04
N ARG A 309 -1.87 11.66 3.76
CA ARG A 309 -3.21 12.24 3.85
C ARG A 309 -3.74 12.58 2.46
N HIS A 310 -5.01 12.31 2.22
CA HIS A 310 -5.77 12.79 1.08
C HIS A 310 -6.53 14.06 1.43
N GLU A 311 -6.52 15.02 0.51
CA GLU A 311 -7.33 16.23 0.62
C GLU A 311 -8.79 15.90 0.29
N THR A 312 -9.71 16.41 1.12
CA THR A 312 -11.16 16.21 0.97
C THR A 312 -11.88 17.28 1.78
N GLU A 313 -13.04 17.72 1.30
CA GLU A 313 -13.94 18.63 2.03
C GLU A 313 -14.75 17.90 3.11
N ARG A 314 -14.87 16.57 3.02
CA ARG A 314 -15.59 15.76 4.01
C ARG A 314 -14.84 15.74 5.34
N ALA A 315 -15.58 15.92 6.43
CA ALA A 315 -15.04 15.75 7.78
C ALA A 315 -14.33 14.39 7.88
N SER A 316 -13.06 14.41 8.28
CA SER A 316 -12.21 13.23 8.26
C SER A 316 -11.51 13.00 9.59
N PHE A 317 -11.45 11.74 9.99
CA PHE A 317 -10.64 11.24 11.09
C PHE A 317 -9.37 10.64 10.51
N ILE A 318 -8.22 11.27 10.81
CA ILE A 318 -6.93 10.88 10.24
C ILE A 318 -6.16 10.05 11.27
N LEU A 319 -5.76 8.86 10.86
CA LEU A 319 -4.97 7.94 11.65
C LEU A 319 -3.63 7.72 10.96
N GLN A 320 -2.55 8.17 11.59
CA GLN A 320 -1.20 7.78 11.21
C GLN A 320 -0.94 6.36 11.73
N LEU A 321 -0.70 5.43 10.81
CA LEU A 321 -0.41 4.05 11.12
C LEU A 321 1.05 3.93 11.50
N GLU A 322 1.28 3.74 12.79
CA GLU A 322 2.60 3.42 13.29
C GLU A 322 2.97 1.98 12.92
N ARG A 323 4.27 1.75 12.71
CA ARG A 323 4.79 0.39 12.53
C ARG A 323 4.63 -0.38 13.85
N PRO A 324 4.41 -1.71 13.81
CA PRO A 324 4.32 -2.50 15.03
C PRO A 324 5.57 -2.34 15.88
N THR A 325 5.40 -2.25 17.20
CA THR A 325 6.54 -2.12 18.13
C THR A 325 7.44 -3.36 18.07
N THR A 326 8.69 -3.26 18.52
CA THR A 326 9.64 -4.39 18.60
C THR A 326 9.03 -5.60 19.32
N ALA A 327 8.24 -5.38 20.38
CA ALA A 327 7.56 -6.43 21.11
C ALA A 327 6.45 -7.10 20.27
N GLU A 328 5.66 -6.30 19.56
CA GLU A 328 4.61 -6.78 18.66
C GLU A 328 5.19 -7.52 17.45
N GLN A 329 6.28 -7.02 16.86
CA GLN A 329 6.98 -7.71 15.78
C GLN A 329 7.50 -9.07 16.24
N ARG A 330 8.05 -9.16 17.46
CA ARG A 330 8.49 -10.43 18.03
C ARG A 330 7.33 -11.43 18.12
N ALA A 331 6.16 -11.00 18.58
CA ALA A 331 4.98 -11.86 18.65
C ALA A 331 4.49 -12.28 17.24
N LEU A 332 4.43 -11.35 16.28
CA LEU A 332 4.07 -11.63 14.89
C LEU A 332 5.02 -12.65 14.24
N TRP A 333 6.32 -12.49 14.42
CA TRP A 333 7.33 -13.43 13.94
C TRP A 333 7.17 -14.81 14.56
N GLN A 334 6.97 -14.89 15.88
CA GLN A 334 6.75 -16.18 16.57
C GLN A 334 5.51 -16.89 16.05
N ALA A 335 4.39 -16.17 15.88
CA ALA A 335 3.16 -16.73 15.35
C ALA A 335 3.31 -17.19 13.89
N ALA A 336 3.96 -16.37 13.04
CA ALA A 336 4.18 -16.70 11.63
C ALA A 336 5.11 -17.90 11.44
N LEU A 337 6.20 -17.97 12.21
CA LEU A 337 7.13 -19.11 12.20
C LEU A 337 6.47 -20.39 12.71
N ALA A 338 5.65 -20.30 13.76
CA ALA A 338 4.87 -21.44 14.26
C ALA A 338 3.87 -21.95 13.21
N ARG A 339 3.16 -21.04 12.53
CA ARG A 339 2.22 -21.40 11.46
C ARG A 339 2.90 -22.03 10.24
N ALA A 340 4.13 -21.62 9.93
CA ALA A 340 4.93 -22.18 8.85
C ALA A 340 5.72 -23.46 9.25
N ASP A 341 5.63 -23.89 10.52
CA ASP A 341 6.42 -24.97 11.11
C ASP A 341 7.95 -24.80 10.93
N ARG A 342 8.45 -23.60 11.26
CA ARG A 342 9.87 -23.25 11.10
C ARG A 342 10.50 -22.75 12.38
N ARG A 343 11.80 -22.99 12.50
CA ARG A 343 12.63 -22.48 13.61
C ARG A 343 13.64 -21.49 13.07
N ALA A 344 13.50 -20.23 13.49
CA ALA A 344 14.47 -19.17 13.23
C ALA A 344 14.65 -18.32 14.50
N ASN A 345 15.84 -17.74 14.69
CA ASN A 345 16.05 -16.81 15.78
C ASN A 345 15.36 -15.48 15.45
N VAL A 346 14.32 -15.13 16.21
CA VAL A 346 13.49 -13.93 15.98
C VAL A 346 14.22 -12.65 16.37
N ALA A 347 15.11 -12.69 17.35
CA ALA A 347 15.80 -11.49 17.85
C ALA A 347 16.57 -10.73 16.74
N PRO A 348 17.46 -11.37 15.94
CA PRO A 348 18.15 -10.69 14.86
C PRO A 348 17.23 -10.25 13.72
N LEU A 349 16.09 -10.94 13.50
CA LEU A 349 15.12 -10.55 12.46
C LEU A 349 14.41 -9.25 12.81
N VAL A 350 13.88 -9.15 14.03
CA VAL A 350 13.21 -7.93 14.54
C VAL A 350 14.20 -6.77 14.69
N ALA A 351 15.45 -7.07 15.04
CA ALA A 351 16.53 -6.10 15.11
C ALA A 351 16.92 -5.50 13.76
N GLN A 352 16.79 -6.29 12.68
CA GLN A 352 17.30 -5.93 11.37
C GLN A 352 16.22 -5.42 10.42
N PHE A 353 15.04 -6.03 10.43
CA PHE A 353 14.00 -5.79 9.44
C PHE A 353 12.76 -5.23 10.10
N ASP A 354 12.26 -4.14 9.53
CA ASP A 354 11.02 -3.50 9.97
C ASP A 354 9.88 -3.83 9.00
N LEU A 355 9.43 -5.10 9.05
CA LEU A 355 8.45 -5.67 8.11
C LEU A 355 7.02 -5.59 8.63
N SER A 356 6.07 -5.42 7.71
CA SER A 356 4.64 -5.57 8.00
C SER A 356 4.28 -7.03 8.29
N ALA A 357 3.13 -7.28 8.91
CA ALA A 357 2.68 -8.64 9.21
C ALA A 357 2.55 -9.53 7.97
N SER A 358 2.11 -8.98 6.83
CA SER A 358 2.04 -9.71 5.56
C SER A 358 3.43 -10.03 5.01
N ALA A 359 4.38 -9.09 5.09
CA ALA A 359 5.76 -9.32 4.68
C ALA A 359 6.47 -10.34 5.59
N ILE A 360 6.19 -10.34 6.90
CA ILE A 360 6.66 -11.37 7.85
C ILE A 360 6.12 -12.74 7.44
N ALA A 361 4.81 -12.86 7.20
CA ALA A 361 4.20 -14.13 6.79
C ALA A 361 4.78 -14.65 5.46
N ALA A 362 5.00 -13.76 4.49
CA ALA A 362 5.63 -14.10 3.22
C ALA A 362 7.09 -14.53 3.38
N ALA A 363 7.87 -13.83 4.23
CA ALA A 363 9.27 -14.17 4.49
C ALA A 363 9.43 -15.54 5.15
N CYS A 364 8.48 -15.95 6.00
CA CYS A 364 8.49 -17.29 6.60
C CYS A 364 8.36 -18.43 5.57
N LEU A 365 7.87 -18.18 4.36
CA LEU A 365 7.71 -19.20 3.30
C LEU A 365 9.00 -19.52 2.55
N GLY A 366 10.03 -18.66 2.58
CA GLY A 366 11.26 -18.84 1.79
C GLY A 366 12.36 -19.60 2.53
N ASP A 367 13.18 -20.42 1.85
CA ASP A 367 14.12 -21.37 2.48
C ASP A 367 15.10 -20.78 3.51
N ASP A 368 15.62 -19.57 3.31
CA ASP A 368 16.32 -18.80 4.34
C ASP A 368 15.47 -17.56 4.67
N VAL A 369 14.99 -17.48 5.92
CA VAL A 369 14.12 -16.39 6.39
C VAL A 369 14.81 -15.03 6.28
N TRP A 370 16.12 -14.95 6.53
CA TRP A 370 16.89 -13.72 6.39
C TRP A 370 16.93 -13.24 4.94
N ASP A 371 17.20 -14.16 4.02
CA ASP A 371 17.25 -13.85 2.59
C ASP A 371 15.86 -13.51 2.03
N ALA A 372 14.82 -14.17 2.53
CA ALA A 372 13.44 -13.86 2.21
C ALA A 372 13.05 -12.46 2.73
N CYS A 373 13.47 -12.06 3.93
CA CYS A 373 13.28 -10.68 4.42
C CYS A 373 13.90 -9.64 3.49
N ARG A 374 15.14 -9.87 3.04
CA ARG A 374 15.79 -8.99 2.06
C ARG A 374 14.98 -8.92 0.77
N ALA A 375 14.55 -10.08 0.25
CA ALA A 375 13.75 -10.16 -0.96
C ALA A 375 12.42 -9.39 -0.88
N GLN A 376 11.76 -9.38 0.28
CA GLN A 376 10.53 -8.59 0.48
C GLN A 376 10.76 -7.07 0.37
N ALA A 377 11.95 -6.58 0.72
CA ALA A 377 12.25 -5.16 0.72
C ALA A 377 12.83 -4.63 -0.62
N ARG A 378 13.45 -5.51 -1.43
CA ARG A 378 14.09 -5.15 -2.71
C ARG A 378 13.22 -4.32 -3.67
N PRO A 379 11.97 -4.71 -3.98
CA PRO A 379 11.21 -4.04 -5.06
C PRO A 379 10.97 -2.55 -4.83
N ARG A 380 10.85 -2.11 -3.57
CA ARG A 380 10.65 -0.69 -3.24
C ARG A 380 11.93 0.13 -3.42
N LEU A 381 13.09 -0.43 -3.03
CA LEU A 381 14.39 0.23 -3.14
C LEU A 381 14.96 0.18 -4.55
N ASP A 382 14.80 -0.93 -5.27
CA ASP A 382 15.29 -1.09 -6.66
C ASP A 382 14.69 -0.04 -7.61
N ARG A 383 13.51 0.52 -7.29
CA ARG A 383 12.88 1.61 -8.05
C ARG A 383 13.45 3.00 -7.74
N LEU A 384 14.13 3.16 -6.61
CA LEU A 384 14.56 4.45 -6.07
C LEU A 384 16.08 4.62 -6.05
N ALA A 385 16.83 3.51 -6.05
CA ALA A 385 18.28 3.50 -5.94
C ALA A 385 18.90 2.34 -6.72
N GLN A 386 20.20 2.44 -7.03
CA GLN A 386 20.91 1.39 -7.75
C GLN A 386 21.45 0.34 -6.79
N ARG A 387 20.98 -0.91 -6.91
CA ARG A 387 21.55 -2.02 -6.16
C ARG A 387 22.95 -2.38 -6.66
N ILE A 388 23.88 -2.57 -5.74
CA ILE A 388 25.22 -3.11 -5.99
C ILE A 388 25.26 -4.52 -5.40
N GLU A 389 25.49 -5.52 -6.25
CA GLU A 389 25.78 -6.88 -5.79
C GLU A 389 27.21 -6.91 -5.26
N PRO A 390 27.45 -7.19 -3.97
CA PRO A 390 28.79 -7.21 -3.42
C PRO A 390 29.62 -8.31 -4.06
N ALA A 391 30.71 -7.94 -4.76
CA ALA A 391 31.63 -8.89 -5.38
C ALA A 391 32.93 -9.03 -4.59
N ALA A 392 33.25 -8.05 -3.74
CA ALA A 392 34.50 -7.99 -2.99
C ALA A 392 34.36 -8.50 -1.54
N GLY A 393 35.33 -9.29 -1.11
CA GLY A 393 35.53 -9.72 0.28
C GLY A 393 36.69 -8.99 0.98
N TRP A 394 36.96 -9.38 2.23
CA TRP A 394 38.10 -8.84 2.99
C TRP A 394 39.45 -9.08 2.32
N ASP A 395 39.56 -10.16 1.56
CA ASP A 395 40.81 -10.57 0.90
C ASP A 395 41.08 -9.75 -0.36
N ASP A 396 40.04 -9.15 -0.96
CA ASP A 396 40.15 -8.29 -2.14
C ASP A 396 40.50 -6.84 -1.76
N LEU A 397 40.25 -6.46 -0.50
CA LEU A 397 40.41 -5.09 -0.01
C LEU A 397 41.73 -4.91 0.76
N VAL A 398 42.75 -4.42 0.06
CA VAL A 398 44.06 -4.11 0.65
C VAL A 398 44.03 -2.75 1.37
N LEU A 399 44.11 -2.78 2.70
CA LEU A 399 44.11 -1.58 3.55
C LEU A 399 45.23 -1.63 4.60
N SER A 400 45.54 -0.48 5.18
CA SER A 400 46.41 -0.42 6.36
C SER A 400 45.72 -1.04 7.59
N ALA A 401 46.50 -1.55 8.55
CA ALA A 401 45.94 -2.14 9.77
C ALA A 401 44.97 -1.19 10.54
N PRO A 402 45.25 0.13 10.68
CA PRO A 402 44.30 1.05 11.31
C PRO A 402 42.96 1.17 10.56
N GLN A 403 42.99 1.27 9.22
CA GLN A 403 41.77 1.34 8.40
C GLN A 403 40.96 0.05 8.51
N ARG A 404 41.61 -1.11 8.44
CA ARG A 404 40.95 -2.41 8.58
C ARG A 404 40.30 -2.57 9.96
N LYS A 405 40.97 -2.13 11.02
CA LYS A 405 40.42 -2.12 12.38
C LYS A 405 39.17 -1.25 12.47
N LEU A 406 39.19 -0.06 11.89
CA LEU A 406 38.05 0.86 11.93
C LEU A 406 36.83 0.31 11.15
N LEU A 407 37.05 -0.35 10.01
CA LEU A 407 35.97 -1.06 9.29
C LEU A 407 35.41 -2.23 10.11
N ALA A 408 36.24 -2.96 10.84
CA ALA A 408 35.79 -4.01 11.75
C ALA A 408 34.98 -3.45 12.94
N GLU A 409 35.36 -2.29 13.48
CA GLU A 409 34.60 -1.57 14.51
C GLU A 409 33.22 -1.13 14.01
N ILE A 410 33.12 -0.66 12.76
CA ILE A 410 31.83 -0.35 12.13
C ILE A 410 30.92 -1.59 12.11
N LEU A 411 31.44 -2.75 11.68
CA LEU A 411 30.66 -4.01 11.67
C LEU A 411 30.26 -4.44 13.08
N LEU A 412 31.12 -4.25 14.09
CA LEU A 412 30.81 -4.54 15.48
C LEU A 412 29.60 -3.71 15.93
N HIS A 413 29.56 -2.43 15.59
CA HIS A 413 28.45 -1.54 15.92
C HIS A 413 27.16 -1.95 15.21
N VAL A 414 27.23 -2.35 13.93
CA VAL A 414 26.07 -2.83 13.17
C VAL A 414 25.48 -4.08 13.82
N ARG A 415 26.33 -5.06 14.18
CA ARG A 415 25.90 -6.34 14.78
C ARG A 415 25.42 -6.20 16.23
N GLY A 416 26.07 -5.34 17.02
CA GLY A 416 25.79 -5.18 18.46
C GLY A 416 24.67 -4.19 18.80
N ARG A 417 24.09 -3.51 17.79
CA ARG A 417 23.17 -2.38 18.03
C ARG A 417 21.97 -2.72 18.90
N THR A 418 21.31 -3.86 18.67
CA THR A 418 20.10 -4.23 19.42
C THR A 418 20.41 -4.53 20.87
N THR A 419 21.49 -5.27 21.12
CA THR A 419 21.92 -5.56 22.49
C THR A 419 22.28 -4.28 23.24
N VAL A 420 23.04 -3.37 22.62
CA VAL A 420 23.46 -2.14 23.29
C VAL A 420 22.31 -1.15 23.45
N TYR A 421 21.52 -0.92 22.40
CA TYR A 421 20.47 0.11 22.40
C TYR A 421 19.20 -0.34 23.09
N ASP A 422 18.74 -1.56 22.82
CA ASP A 422 17.47 -2.06 23.33
C ASP A 422 17.68 -2.83 24.65
N ASP A 423 18.51 -3.89 24.65
CA ASP A 423 18.65 -4.76 25.83
C ASP A 423 19.36 -4.06 27.00
N TRP A 424 20.42 -3.29 26.72
CA TRP A 424 21.17 -2.53 27.72
C TRP A 424 20.62 -1.11 27.91
N GLY A 425 19.65 -0.69 27.10
CA GLY A 425 18.92 0.56 27.26
C GLY A 425 19.68 1.84 26.90
N PHE A 426 20.79 1.75 26.14
CA PHE A 426 21.54 2.95 25.71
C PHE A 426 20.78 3.82 24.70
N ALA A 427 19.62 3.37 24.21
CA ALA A 427 18.72 4.19 23.40
C ALA A 427 17.99 5.30 24.19
N ARG A 428 17.90 5.19 25.52
CA ARG A 428 17.12 6.14 26.34
C ARG A 428 17.75 7.54 26.31
N GLY A 429 17.03 8.50 25.74
CA GLY A 429 17.38 9.93 25.75
C GLY A 429 18.29 10.41 24.62
N ARG A 430 18.65 9.56 23.64
CA ARG A 430 19.47 9.96 22.48
C ARG A 430 18.70 9.91 21.16
N ARG A 431 18.71 11.04 20.43
CA ARG A 431 18.50 11.09 18.97
C ARG A 431 19.80 10.59 18.29
N GLY A 432 19.73 9.92 17.14
CA GLY A 432 20.93 9.50 16.40
C GLY A 432 21.38 8.05 16.63
N LEU A 433 20.48 7.06 16.49
CA LEU A 433 20.84 5.64 16.58
C LEU A 433 21.48 5.08 15.30
N GLY A 434 21.46 5.86 14.21
CA GLY A 434 22.08 5.50 12.94
C GLY A 434 23.59 5.38 13.01
N ILE A 435 24.12 4.51 12.15
CA ILE A 435 25.56 4.36 11.97
C ILE A 435 25.93 5.11 10.70
N THR A 436 26.31 6.36 10.87
CA THR A 436 26.76 7.23 9.76
C THR A 436 28.27 7.20 9.64
N VAL A 437 28.77 6.83 8.47
CA VAL A 437 30.19 6.66 8.17
C VAL A 437 30.59 7.55 7.00
N LEU A 438 31.68 8.30 7.13
CA LEU A 438 32.27 9.06 6.03
C LEU A 438 33.53 8.36 5.54
N PHE A 439 33.56 8.00 4.26
CA PHE A 439 34.71 7.52 3.53
C PHE A 439 35.33 8.68 2.75
N GLU A 440 36.50 9.12 3.20
CA GLU A 440 37.27 10.18 2.58
C GLU A 440 38.47 9.57 1.84
N GLY A 441 38.76 10.03 0.62
CA GLY A 441 40.02 9.70 -0.05
C GLY A 441 39.95 10.04 -1.53
N ARG A 442 41.07 9.97 -2.23
CA ARG A 442 41.10 10.20 -3.69
C ARG A 442 40.22 9.17 -4.42
N SER A 443 39.82 9.47 -5.66
CA SER A 443 39.17 8.46 -6.51
C SER A 443 40.08 7.24 -6.68
N GLY A 444 39.50 6.05 -6.76
CA GLY A 444 40.27 4.80 -6.95
C GLY A 444 40.98 4.22 -5.72
N THR A 445 40.77 4.75 -4.51
CA THR A 445 41.40 4.22 -3.27
C THR A 445 40.59 3.11 -2.57
N GLY A 446 39.53 2.60 -3.20
CA GLY A 446 38.76 1.45 -2.68
C GLY A 446 37.57 1.80 -1.78
N LYS A 447 37.08 3.05 -1.79
CA LYS A 447 35.93 3.49 -0.97
C LYS A 447 34.65 2.66 -1.24
N THR A 448 34.26 2.53 -2.50
CA THR A 448 33.08 1.73 -2.92
C THR A 448 33.27 0.26 -2.60
N MET A 449 34.46 -0.28 -2.86
CA MET A 449 34.81 -1.66 -2.53
C MET A 449 34.72 -1.94 -1.02
N ALA A 450 35.13 -0.99 -0.18
CA ALA A 450 34.96 -1.10 1.27
C ALA A 450 33.49 -1.14 1.69
N ALA A 451 32.61 -0.39 1.02
CA ALA A 451 31.17 -0.46 1.25
C ALA A 451 30.60 -1.84 0.87
N GLU A 452 31.03 -2.41 -0.26
CA GLU A 452 30.68 -3.78 -0.67
C GLU A 452 31.10 -4.81 0.38
N VAL A 453 32.33 -4.73 0.87
CA VAL A 453 32.84 -5.63 1.94
C VAL A 453 31.98 -5.51 3.20
N LEU A 454 31.65 -4.28 3.63
CA LEU A 454 30.79 -4.09 4.81
C LEU A 454 29.39 -4.70 4.61
N ALA A 455 28.77 -4.50 3.44
CA ALA A 455 27.46 -5.03 3.13
C ALA A 455 27.45 -6.57 3.06
N ALA A 456 28.45 -7.16 2.39
CA ALA A 456 28.63 -8.61 2.31
C ALA A 456 28.79 -9.24 3.71
N GLN A 457 29.64 -8.63 4.56
CA GLN A 457 29.90 -9.11 5.93
C GLN A 457 28.72 -8.92 6.88
N ALA A 458 27.84 -7.96 6.60
CA ALA A 458 26.59 -7.78 7.32
C ALA A 458 25.45 -8.67 6.76
N ARG A 459 25.66 -9.36 5.63
CA ARG A 459 24.62 -10.04 4.84
C ARG A 459 23.46 -9.10 4.48
N LEU A 460 23.75 -7.88 4.07
CA LEU A 460 22.75 -6.86 3.71
C LEU A 460 22.92 -6.43 2.24
N ASP A 461 21.83 -6.02 1.61
CA ASP A 461 21.88 -5.46 0.26
C ASP A 461 22.51 -4.05 0.31
N LEU A 462 23.36 -3.72 -0.68
CA LEU A 462 23.99 -2.41 -0.83
C LEU A 462 23.27 -1.59 -1.91
N TYR A 463 22.84 -0.38 -1.58
CA TYR A 463 22.23 0.54 -2.53
C TYR A 463 23.05 1.82 -2.66
N ARG A 464 23.42 2.14 -3.89
CA ARG A 464 24.05 3.41 -4.24
C ARG A 464 22.98 4.43 -4.60
N ILE A 465 23.07 5.58 -3.94
CA ILE A 465 22.20 6.74 -4.13
C ILE A 465 23.06 7.85 -4.72
N ASP A 466 22.72 8.25 -5.94
CA ASP A 466 23.30 9.42 -6.58
C ASP A 466 22.57 10.67 -6.08
N LEU A 467 23.23 11.39 -5.18
CA LEU A 467 22.71 12.61 -4.57
C LEU A 467 22.40 13.70 -5.61
N SER A 468 23.11 13.74 -6.75
CA SER A 468 22.86 14.70 -7.83
C SER A 468 21.55 14.44 -8.58
N GLN A 469 21.10 13.18 -8.64
CA GLN A 469 19.85 12.78 -9.28
C GLN A 469 18.63 12.96 -8.37
N VAL A 470 18.84 12.89 -7.05
CA VAL A 470 17.75 13.03 -6.07
C VAL A 470 17.41 14.50 -5.80
N VAL A 471 18.40 15.40 -5.86
CA VAL A 471 18.22 16.86 -5.73
C VAL A 471 17.78 17.44 -7.07
N ASN A 472 16.49 17.30 -7.39
CA ASN A 472 15.87 17.91 -8.57
C ASN A 472 15.59 19.42 -8.36
N LYS A 473 15.30 20.13 -9.47
CA LYS A 473 14.97 21.58 -9.49
C LYS A 473 13.66 21.97 -8.76
N TYR A 474 12.92 21.02 -8.19
CA TYR A 474 11.62 21.25 -7.55
C TYR A 474 11.70 20.99 -6.03
N ILE A 475 11.62 22.08 -5.26
CA ILE A 475 11.69 22.10 -3.80
C ILE A 475 10.53 21.25 -3.22
N GLY A 476 10.83 20.30 -2.34
CA GLY A 476 9.86 19.44 -1.65
C GLY A 476 9.62 18.05 -2.26
N GLU A 477 9.89 17.85 -3.55
CA GLU A 477 9.93 16.49 -4.14
C GLU A 477 11.19 15.72 -3.71
N THR A 478 12.31 16.43 -3.59
CA THR A 478 13.59 15.90 -3.08
C THR A 478 13.43 15.30 -1.68
N GLU A 479 12.77 16.00 -0.75
CA GLU A 479 12.52 15.50 0.61
C GLU A 479 11.63 14.27 0.62
N LYS A 480 10.56 14.26 -0.20
CA LYS A 480 9.68 13.09 -0.33
C LYS A 480 10.44 11.88 -0.89
N ASN A 481 11.29 12.08 -1.89
CA ASN A 481 12.09 11.01 -2.49
C ASN A 481 13.14 10.47 -1.50
N LEU A 482 13.87 11.33 -0.79
CA LEU A 482 14.78 10.92 0.28
C LEU A 482 14.03 10.19 1.39
N GLY A 483 12.87 10.71 1.81
CA GLY A 483 11.98 10.07 2.77
C GLY A 483 11.66 8.63 2.38
N ARG A 484 11.19 8.42 1.14
CA ARG A 484 10.88 7.09 0.58
C ARG A 484 12.10 6.16 0.55
N ILE A 485 13.29 6.66 0.19
CA ILE A 485 14.52 5.85 0.18
C ILE A 485 14.82 5.34 1.58
N PHE A 486 14.85 6.22 2.58
CA PHE A 486 15.13 5.81 3.97
C PHE A 486 14.02 4.89 4.53
N ASP A 487 12.75 5.19 4.26
CA ASP A 487 11.63 4.36 4.73
C ASP A 487 11.67 2.94 4.15
N ALA A 488 12.04 2.82 2.86
CA ALA A 488 12.21 1.54 2.20
C ALA A 488 13.47 0.81 2.70
N ALA A 489 14.56 1.54 2.97
CA ALA A 489 15.79 1.01 3.53
C ALA A 489 15.61 0.46 4.95
N GLU A 490 14.79 1.12 5.78
CA GLU A 490 14.47 0.63 7.13
C GLU A 490 13.71 -0.69 7.11
N ALA A 491 12.78 -0.86 6.18
CA ALA A 491 12.02 -2.10 6.05
C ALA A 491 12.95 -3.29 5.71
N GLY A 492 13.91 -3.08 4.80
CA GLY A 492 14.85 -4.11 4.34
C GLY A 492 16.14 -4.23 5.12
N GLY A 493 16.41 -3.30 6.02
CA GLY A 493 17.68 -3.22 6.74
C GLY A 493 18.88 -3.05 5.80
N ALA A 494 18.80 -2.22 4.76
CA ALA A 494 19.82 -2.11 3.71
C ALA A 494 21.05 -1.25 4.11
N VAL A 495 22.17 -1.40 3.40
CA VAL A 495 23.29 -0.45 3.47
C VAL A 495 23.09 0.62 2.40
N LEU A 496 23.11 1.89 2.81
CA LEU A 496 22.96 3.02 1.89
C LEU A 496 24.32 3.67 1.64
N LEU A 497 24.72 3.76 0.38
CA LEU A 497 25.94 4.43 -0.08
C LEU A 497 25.56 5.71 -0.82
N PHE A 498 25.87 6.85 -0.22
CA PHE A 498 25.72 8.17 -0.82
C PHE A 498 27.04 8.59 -1.45
N ASP A 499 27.09 8.66 -2.78
CA ASP A 499 28.29 9.09 -3.48
C ASP A 499 28.37 10.61 -3.62
N GLU A 500 29.59 11.14 -3.70
CA GLU A 500 29.88 12.57 -3.94
C GLU A 500 29.23 13.52 -2.93
N ALA A 501 29.34 13.21 -1.63
CA ALA A 501 28.73 14.01 -0.57
C ALA A 501 29.16 15.49 -0.57
N ASP A 502 30.36 15.81 -1.06
CA ASP A 502 30.85 17.18 -1.21
C ASP A 502 30.02 18.05 -2.16
N ALA A 503 29.29 17.46 -3.11
CA ALA A 503 28.40 18.19 -4.01
C ALA A 503 27.22 18.87 -3.26
N ILE A 504 26.77 18.28 -2.16
CA ILE A 504 25.64 18.77 -1.36
C ILE A 504 26.09 19.46 -0.06
N PHE A 505 27.09 18.88 0.61
CA PHE A 505 27.53 19.28 1.95
C PHE A 505 28.75 20.22 1.95
N GLY A 506 29.11 20.75 0.78
CA GLY A 506 30.19 21.73 0.62
C GLY A 506 30.01 23.00 1.46
N LYS A 507 31.11 23.57 1.96
CA LYS A 507 31.20 24.88 2.62
C LYS A 507 30.78 25.93 1.62
N ARG A 508 29.53 26.38 1.71
CA ARG A 508 29.03 27.43 0.84
C ARG A 508 29.64 28.77 1.26
N SER A 509 30.19 29.51 0.29
CA SER A 509 30.54 30.91 0.45
C SER A 509 29.29 31.73 0.81
N GLU A 510 29.50 32.85 1.52
CA GLU A 510 28.43 33.72 2.03
C GLU A 510 27.31 34.00 1.02
N VAL A 511 26.08 33.81 1.52
CA VAL A 511 24.79 33.92 0.86
C VAL A 511 24.72 35.11 -0.11
N ARG A 512 24.49 34.82 -1.40
CA ARG A 512 24.13 35.86 -2.39
C ARG A 512 22.76 35.70 -3.02
N ASP A 513 22.07 34.57 -2.86
CA ASP A 513 20.79 34.38 -3.55
C ASP A 513 19.71 33.62 -2.76
N SER A 514 18.46 33.87 -3.11
CA SER A 514 17.26 33.25 -2.52
C SER A 514 17.19 31.74 -2.73
N HIS A 515 17.85 31.21 -3.78
CA HIS A 515 18.02 29.77 -4.04
C HIS A 515 18.89 29.04 -3.01
N ASP A 516 19.90 29.71 -2.41
CA ASP A 516 20.79 29.07 -1.42
C ASP A 516 20.11 28.76 -0.10
N ARG A 517 19.04 29.50 0.24
CA ARG A 517 18.32 29.30 1.51
C ARG A 517 17.53 27.99 1.53
N TYR A 518 17.01 27.55 0.37
CA TYR A 518 16.21 26.33 0.24
C TYR A 518 17.07 25.06 0.25
N ALA A 519 18.28 25.12 -0.31
CA ALA A 519 19.21 24.00 -0.27
C ALA A 519 19.71 23.67 1.16
N ASN A 520 19.78 24.66 2.07
CA ASN A 520 20.13 24.43 3.47
C ASN A 520 19.06 23.63 4.24
N VAL A 521 17.79 23.74 3.83
CA VAL A 521 16.67 22.99 4.43
C VAL A 521 16.76 21.52 4.02
N GLU A 522 17.03 21.24 2.74
CA GLU A 522 17.18 19.87 2.22
C GLU A 522 18.38 19.12 2.84
N VAL A 523 19.52 19.82 3.00
CA VAL A 523 20.71 19.31 3.70
C VAL A 523 20.40 18.95 5.16
N SER A 524 19.63 19.81 5.84
CA SER A 524 19.23 19.59 7.23
C SER A 524 18.29 18.40 7.36
N TYR A 525 17.34 18.24 6.43
CA TYR A 525 16.44 17.10 6.37
C TYR A 525 17.21 15.79 6.12
N LEU A 526 18.12 15.75 5.15
CA LEU A 526 18.95 14.57 4.86
C LEU A 526 19.77 14.15 6.09
N LEU A 527 20.43 15.11 6.75
CA LEU A 527 21.16 14.85 8.00
C LEU A 527 20.26 14.26 9.09
N GLN A 528 19.09 14.85 9.30
CA GLN A 528 18.13 14.36 10.28
C GLN A 528 17.69 12.92 9.96
N ARG A 529 17.38 12.64 8.69
CA ARG A 529 16.98 11.29 8.25
C ARG A 529 18.10 10.27 8.42
N MET A 530 19.35 10.64 8.13
CA MET A 530 20.51 9.80 8.36
C MET A 530 20.75 9.49 9.85
N GLU A 531 20.53 10.45 10.73
CA GLU A 531 20.61 10.24 12.19
C GLU A 531 19.48 9.31 12.70
N GLN A 532 18.29 9.44 12.12
CA GLN A 532 17.13 8.61 12.47
C GLN A 532 17.25 7.18 11.92
N TYR A 533 17.86 7.03 10.75
CA TYR A 533 17.98 5.76 10.05
C TYR A 533 18.73 4.73 10.88
N ARG A 534 18.08 3.64 11.29
CA ARG A 534 18.66 2.60 12.16
C ARG A 534 19.68 1.68 11.46
N GLY A 535 19.87 1.85 10.15
CA GLY A 535 20.83 1.08 9.35
C GLY A 535 22.21 1.72 9.24
N LEU A 536 22.99 1.25 8.26
CA LEU A 536 24.31 1.76 7.94
C LEU A 536 24.22 2.73 6.75
N ALA A 537 24.53 3.99 6.98
CA ALA A 537 24.64 5.02 5.94
C ALA A 537 26.12 5.39 5.74
N ILE A 538 26.63 5.15 4.54
CA ILE A 538 28.01 5.43 4.13
C ILE A 538 27.96 6.62 3.17
N LEU A 539 28.76 7.65 3.44
CA LEU A 539 28.98 8.73 2.48
C LEU A 539 30.41 8.65 1.94
N THR A 540 30.58 8.87 0.65
CA THR A 540 31.91 9.00 0.03
C THR A 540 32.17 10.45 -0.37
N THR A 541 33.40 10.89 -0.15
CA THR A 541 33.87 12.20 -0.61
C THR A 541 35.33 12.13 -1.06
N ASN A 542 35.68 12.97 -2.03
CA ASN A 542 37.07 13.15 -2.44
C ASN A 542 37.78 14.27 -1.66
N MET A 543 37.03 15.22 -1.08
CA MET A 543 37.58 16.41 -0.43
C MET A 543 36.87 16.72 0.89
N LYS A 544 37.34 16.15 2.02
CA LYS A 544 36.78 16.47 3.35
C LYS A 544 36.89 17.93 3.74
N SER A 545 37.93 18.64 3.27
CA SER A 545 38.11 20.07 3.53
C SER A 545 36.97 20.92 2.99
N ALA A 546 36.26 20.42 1.97
CA ALA A 546 35.08 21.04 1.41
C ALA A 546 33.85 20.87 2.32
N LEU A 547 33.80 19.89 3.23
CA LEU A 547 32.63 19.66 4.08
C LEU A 547 32.53 20.63 5.26
N ASP A 548 31.30 21.02 5.60
CA ASP A 548 31.05 21.87 6.77
C ASP A 548 31.38 21.18 8.11
N ALA A 549 31.85 21.96 9.09
CA ALA A 549 32.23 21.47 10.41
C ALA A 549 31.01 20.97 11.22
N ALA A 550 29.82 21.54 11.04
CA ALA A 550 28.62 21.06 11.73
C ALA A 550 28.18 19.69 11.20
N PHE A 551 28.36 19.43 9.89
CA PHE A 551 28.16 18.12 9.29
C PHE A 551 29.10 17.07 9.89
N LEU A 552 30.41 17.36 9.92
CA LEU A 552 31.42 16.41 10.43
C LEU A 552 31.18 16.00 11.89
N ARG A 553 30.60 16.88 12.73
CA ARG A 553 30.26 16.56 14.14
C ARG A 553 29.17 15.51 14.29
N ARG A 554 28.34 15.31 13.26
CA ARG A 554 27.24 14.33 13.23
C ARG A 554 27.65 12.97 12.67
N ILE A 555 28.83 12.88 12.06
CA ILE A 555 29.38 11.63 11.54
C ILE A 555 30.00 10.82 12.68
N ARG A 556 29.63 9.54 12.75
CA ARG A 556 30.10 8.66 13.82
C ARG A 556 31.49 8.09 13.57
N PHE A 557 31.77 7.73 12.32
CA PHE A 557 33.07 7.19 11.91
C PHE A 557 33.58 7.92 10.68
N ILE A 558 34.85 8.31 10.68
CA ILE A 558 35.52 8.89 9.52
C ILE A 558 36.68 7.97 9.16
N VAL A 559 36.64 7.42 7.94
CA VAL A 559 37.64 6.50 7.41
C VAL A 559 38.41 7.23 6.31
N HIS A 560 39.71 7.43 6.55
CA HIS A 560 40.58 8.09 5.58
C HIS A 560 41.29 7.04 4.71
N PHE A 561 40.96 6.98 3.43
CA PHE A 561 41.56 6.14 2.41
C PHE A 561 42.70 6.88 1.70
N SER A 562 43.90 6.76 2.26
CA SER A 562 45.14 7.26 1.68
C SER A 562 45.55 6.47 0.43
N SER A 563 46.39 7.08 -0.43
CA SER A 563 47.05 6.33 -1.50
C SER A 563 47.84 5.15 -0.94
N PRO A 564 47.80 3.98 -1.60
CA PRO A 564 48.48 2.78 -1.10
C PRO A 564 50.01 2.96 -1.12
N GLY A 565 50.69 2.50 -0.06
CA GLY A 565 52.15 2.43 -0.02
C GLY A 565 52.73 1.31 -0.91
N PRO A 566 54.07 1.21 -1.05
CA PRO A 566 54.70 0.20 -1.92
C PRO A 566 54.28 -1.24 -1.60
N GLU A 567 54.27 -1.63 -0.33
CA GLU A 567 53.85 -2.98 0.09
C GLU A 567 52.38 -3.27 -0.25
N GLN A 568 51.51 -2.28 -0.09
CA GLN A 568 50.08 -2.39 -0.42
C GLN A 568 49.87 -2.49 -1.94
N ARG A 569 50.61 -1.70 -2.74
CA ARG A 569 50.57 -1.80 -4.20
C ARG A 569 51.07 -3.16 -4.68
N ALA A 570 52.15 -3.68 -4.09
CA ALA A 570 52.63 -5.02 -4.37
C ALA A 570 51.55 -6.08 -4.08
N ALA A 571 50.85 -5.96 -2.95
CA ALA A 571 49.73 -6.85 -2.63
C ALA A 571 48.60 -6.77 -3.66
N ILE A 572 48.20 -5.55 -4.08
CA ILE A 572 47.19 -5.35 -5.13
C ILE A 572 47.64 -5.99 -6.45
N TRP A 573 48.88 -5.79 -6.87
CA TRP A 573 49.42 -6.38 -8.11
C TRP A 573 49.44 -7.91 -8.11
N ARG A 574 49.58 -8.56 -6.94
CA ARG A 574 49.52 -10.03 -6.82
C ARG A 574 48.12 -10.57 -7.06
N THR A 575 47.08 -9.82 -6.69
CA THR A 575 45.68 -10.28 -6.73
C THR A 575 44.90 -9.74 -7.93
N ILE A 576 45.37 -8.69 -8.60
CA ILE A 576 44.58 -7.98 -9.63
C ILE A 576 44.26 -8.82 -10.86
N PHE A 577 45.13 -9.77 -11.21
CA PHE A 577 44.93 -10.63 -12.37
C PHE A 577 44.15 -11.89 -11.99
N PRO A 578 43.06 -12.22 -12.70
CA PRO A 578 42.37 -13.50 -12.51
C PRO A 578 43.29 -14.71 -12.67
N PRO A 579 43.05 -15.84 -11.97
CA PRO A 579 43.91 -17.02 -12.02
C PRO A 579 44.14 -17.60 -13.43
N ARG A 580 43.19 -17.38 -14.36
CA ARG A 580 43.26 -17.85 -15.74
C ARG A 580 44.06 -16.94 -16.68
N THR A 581 44.47 -15.75 -16.25
CA THR A 581 45.24 -14.84 -17.09
C THR A 581 46.65 -15.41 -17.32
N PRO A 582 47.08 -15.65 -18.57
CA PRO A 582 48.44 -16.09 -18.87
C PRO A 582 49.42 -14.95 -18.58
N ARG A 583 50.46 -15.25 -17.79
CA ARG A 583 51.44 -14.26 -17.31
C ARG A 583 52.84 -14.83 -17.52
N ASP A 584 53.77 -13.97 -17.93
CA ASP A 584 55.16 -14.34 -18.17
C ASP A 584 56.09 -13.23 -17.65
N GLY A 585 56.98 -13.57 -16.72
CA GLY A 585 58.02 -12.66 -16.23
C GLY A 585 57.54 -11.40 -15.48
N LEU A 586 56.38 -11.43 -14.81
CA LEU A 586 55.88 -10.26 -14.06
C LEU A 586 56.67 -10.02 -12.76
N ASP A 587 57.26 -8.84 -12.63
CA ASP A 587 57.99 -8.41 -11.43
C ASP A 587 57.14 -7.46 -10.58
N VAL A 588 56.49 -8.03 -9.56
CA VAL A 588 55.58 -7.31 -8.66
C VAL A 588 56.30 -6.18 -7.90
N GLU A 589 57.56 -6.38 -7.51
CA GLU A 589 58.31 -5.39 -6.73
C GLU A 589 58.65 -4.17 -7.57
N LYS A 590 58.90 -4.36 -8.87
CA LYS A 590 59.02 -3.26 -9.83
C LYS A 590 57.69 -2.55 -10.07
N LEU A 591 56.60 -3.30 -10.25
CA LEU A 591 55.26 -2.76 -10.44
C LEU A 591 54.77 -1.93 -9.24
N ALA A 592 55.18 -2.32 -8.03
CA ALA A 592 54.87 -1.59 -6.80
C ALA A 592 55.54 -0.20 -6.71
N ARG A 593 56.53 0.10 -7.56
CA ARG A 593 57.18 1.43 -7.60
C ARG A 593 56.27 2.50 -8.19
N LEU A 594 55.34 2.13 -9.08
CA LEU A 594 54.37 3.06 -9.68
C LEU A 594 53.56 3.77 -8.59
N ASN A 595 53.59 5.10 -8.55
CA ASN A 595 52.82 5.88 -7.59
C ASN A 595 51.38 6.11 -8.06
N VAL A 596 50.61 5.02 -8.05
CA VAL A 596 49.22 4.93 -8.53
C VAL A 596 48.26 4.38 -7.46
N SER A 597 46.98 4.71 -7.58
CA SER A 597 45.89 4.18 -6.75
C SER A 597 45.50 2.76 -7.15
N GLY A 598 44.71 2.07 -6.32
CA GLY A 598 44.23 0.71 -6.65
C GLY A 598 43.35 0.67 -7.91
N GLY A 599 42.53 1.69 -8.12
CA GLY A 599 41.73 1.84 -9.35
C GLY A 599 42.60 2.03 -10.59
N GLU A 600 43.66 2.83 -10.49
CA GLU A 600 44.63 3.03 -11.57
C GLU A 600 45.41 1.73 -11.86
N ILE A 601 45.82 0.98 -10.83
CA ILE A 601 46.44 -0.35 -11.00
C ILE A 601 45.50 -1.29 -11.78
N ARG A 602 44.21 -1.31 -11.44
CA ARG A 602 43.21 -2.11 -12.16
C ARG A 602 43.11 -1.71 -13.62
N ASN A 603 43.08 -0.41 -13.92
CA ASN A 603 43.03 0.09 -15.29
C ASN A 603 44.27 -0.31 -16.10
N ILE A 604 45.46 -0.17 -15.51
CA ILE A 604 46.73 -0.58 -16.13
C ILE A 604 46.74 -2.08 -16.40
N ALA A 605 46.39 -2.90 -15.40
CA ALA A 605 46.35 -4.36 -15.53
C ALA A 605 45.37 -4.81 -16.61
N LEU A 606 44.18 -4.23 -16.66
CA LEU A 606 43.16 -4.54 -17.65
C LEU A 606 43.60 -4.14 -19.06
N HIS A 607 44.16 -2.94 -19.22
CA HIS A 607 44.66 -2.48 -20.52
C HIS A 607 45.83 -3.34 -21.00
N ALA A 608 46.77 -3.70 -20.13
CA ALA A 608 47.87 -4.60 -20.46
C ALA A 608 47.38 -6.01 -20.88
N ALA A 609 46.29 -6.49 -20.27
CA ALA A 609 45.68 -7.76 -20.68
C ALA A 609 45.05 -7.68 -22.08
N PHE A 610 44.44 -6.55 -22.46
CA PHE A 610 43.96 -6.33 -23.82
C PHE A 610 45.09 -6.28 -24.85
N LEU A 611 46.20 -5.57 -24.54
CA LEU A 611 47.38 -5.52 -25.41
C LEU A 611 47.98 -6.92 -25.63
N ALA A 612 48.11 -7.70 -24.55
CA ALA A 612 48.62 -9.07 -24.63
C ALA A 612 47.69 -10.00 -25.42
N ALA A 613 46.37 -9.86 -25.26
CA ALA A 613 45.39 -10.65 -25.98
C ALA A 613 45.37 -10.35 -27.48
N ASP A 614 45.51 -9.08 -27.88
CA ASP A 614 45.62 -8.65 -29.29
C ASP A 614 46.89 -9.22 -29.94
N ALA A 615 48.01 -9.21 -29.21
CA ALA A 615 49.27 -9.81 -29.65
C ALA A 615 49.27 -11.36 -29.63
N GLY A 616 48.29 -12.01 -29.00
CA GLY A 616 48.25 -13.46 -28.83
C GLY A 616 49.32 -14.00 -27.86
N GLU A 617 49.80 -13.17 -26.93
CA GLU A 617 50.90 -13.50 -26.01
C GLU A 617 50.47 -13.43 -24.53
N PRO A 618 51.23 -14.02 -23.58
CA PRO A 618 51.04 -13.79 -22.16
C PRO A 618 51.25 -12.32 -21.75
N VAL A 619 50.62 -11.90 -20.66
CA VAL A 619 50.88 -10.57 -20.06
C VAL A 619 52.33 -10.51 -19.57
N ARG A 620 53.07 -9.51 -20.06
CA ARG A 620 54.50 -9.27 -19.82
C ARG A 620 54.73 -7.84 -19.33
N MET A 621 55.92 -7.57 -18.81
CA MET A 621 56.33 -6.22 -18.36
C MET A 621 56.25 -5.16 -19.46
N THR A 622 56.46 -5.53 -20.74
CA THR A 622 56.30 -4.65 -21.91
C THR A 622 54.87 -4.12 -22.05
N HIS A 623 53.88 -5.02 -22.01
CA HIS A 623 52.46 -4.65 -22.08
C HIS A 623 52.04 -3.75 -20.90
N LEU A 624 52.58 -4.02 -19.70
CA LEU A 624 52.33 -3.20 -18.52
C LEU A 624 52.97 -1.81 -18.62
N LEU A 625 54.15 -1.68 -19.23
CA LEU A 625 54.81 -0.40 -19.43
C LEU A 625 53.99 0.50 -20.38
N ASP A 626 53.52 -0.06 -21.48
CA ASP A 626 52.70 0.69 -22.45
C ASP A 626 51.34 1.07 -21.87
N ALA A 627 50.72 0.15 -21.12
CA ALA A 627 49.49 0.46 -20.38
C ALA A 627 49.70 1.54 -19.31
N ALA A 628 50.83 1.50 -18.57
CA ALA A 628 51.17 2.48 -17.55
C ALA A 628 51.43 3.86 -18.16
N ARG A 629 52.13 3.94 -19.30
CA ARG A 629 52.33 5.19 -20.06
C ARG A 629 50.99 5.82 -20.46
N GLY A 630 50.08 5.01 -20.99
CA GLY A 630 48.73 5.45 -21.36
C GLY A 630 47.92 5.98 -20.16
N GLU A 631 48.00 5.31 -19.01
CA GLU A 631 47.27 5.75 -17.81
C GLU A 631 47.89 7.02 -17.20
N TYR A 632 49.22 7.12 -17.14
CA TYR A 632 49.91 8.33 -16.66
C TYR A 632 49.65 9.55 -17.56
N ALA A 633 49.54 9.34 -18.88
CA ALA A 633 49.16 10.39 -19.81
C ALA A 633 47.74 10.91 -19.55
N LYS A 634 46.76 10.03 -19.28
CA LYS A 634 45.39 10.45 -18.88
C LYS A 634 45.36 11.23 -17.56
N LEU A 635 46.26 10.89 -16.64
CA LEU A 635 46.40 11.55 -15.35
C LEU A 635 47.20 12.86 -15.43
N GLU A 636 47.68 13.24 -16.62
CA GLU A 636 48.55 14.39 -16.85
C GLU A 636 49.81 14.37 -15.96
N ARG A 637 50.33 13.18 -15.67
CA ARG A 637 51.53 12.97 -14.83
C ARG A 637 52.65 12.35 -15.66
N PRO A 638 53.90 12.85 -15.56
CA PRO A 638 55.02 12.20 -16.21
C PRO A 638 55.37 10.90 -15.48
N LEU A 639 55.59 9.83 -16.24
CA LEU A 639 56.14 8.57 -15.74
C LEU A 639 57.66 8.73 -15.60
N THR A 640 58.20 8.50 -14.41
CA THR A 640 59.62 8.75 -14.14
C THR A 640 60.50 7.53 -14.42
N ASP A 641 61.78 7.77 -14.74
CA ASP A 641 62.76 6.69 -14.93
C ASP A 641 62.95 5.87 -13.65
N ALA A 642 62.81 6.48 -12.47
CA ALA A 642 62.88 5.79 -11.19
C ALA A 642 61.74 4.77 -10.99
N GLU A 643 60.55 5.05 -11.53
CA GLU A 643 59.39 4.17 -11.47
C GLU A 643 59.50 2.99 -12.46
N THR A 644 60.20 3.18 -13.58
CA THR A 644 60.33 2.21 -14.68
C THR A 644 61.70 1.54 -14.78
N ALA A 645 62.63 1.89 -13.88
CA ALA A 645 63.99 1.35 -13.88
C ALA A 645 64.02 -0.19 -13.83
N GLY A 646 64.62 -0.78 -14.87
CA GLY A 646 64.84 -2.23 -14.99
C GLY A 646 63.60 -3.02 -15.43
N TRP A 647 62.60 -2.39 -16.05
CA TRP A 647 61.44 -3.07 -16.63
C TRP A 647 61.73 -3.75 -17.98
N LEU A 648 62.73 -3.26 -18.72
CA LEU A 648 63.18 -3.76 -20.02
C LEU A 648 64.66 -4.11 -19.99
#